data_AF-A0A353ZQS7-F1
#
_entry.id   AF-A0A353ZQS7-F1
#
_cell.length_a   1.000
_cell.length_b   1.000
_cell.length_c   1.000
_cell.angle_alpha   90.00
_cell.angle_beta   90.00
_cell.angle_gamma   90.00
#
_symmetry.space_group_name_H-M   'P 1'
#
loop_
_entity.id
_entity.type
_entity.pdbx_description
1 polymer ?
#
loop_
_entity_poly.entity_id
_entity_poly.type
_entity_poly.pdbx_seq_one_letter_code
_entity_poly.pdbx_strand_id
1 'polypeptide(L)'
;MTQQSAFTAADTTEPRLNVGSGAAPAPAARPRIALVGVHGFGEQHLRNLARLEASGAVELVAVADPHPPQDSSLGSSVAVFATLDELLASGTAPDVVILATPIQTHAPLALAALAAGSDVYVEKPPVASLAQFQEVAAAAQASGKLVQVGFQSLGSLALPAIRESIASGEIGDVLGLSAQGLWLRSKGYFKRSRWAGKRSLDGTDVVDGVATNALAHAVATGLHMAGAKTLADVASVDTDLYRAHTTQSDDTSVIRVRTAAGQTLVCGLTLCSPEQQNPSVTVHGTLGEITFFYTEDEVVTTTAAGERRETFGRTDLLENLLAARHTGAPLLSGFADTGAFTSVLEAIRTAPDPHEIGAEHISWEGDGDDAHPVVKGIPELIQRAAKAQATFSELGVPWARRLPPERTFDIAGHTVADYQDGSHIRAVSSPRPYLHPVRTLAGTVVTDHQPLDHVWHLGVGVALQDVDGVNFWGGRTYTRAAGEYVWRPDHGSIVRTGQQPGRNGGSAHDGGSRHVGELAETLSWNGPDGAPVLSEERSWTWAPAGSTAWRLTLDFALSPAGDHPVSLGSPGSNGRHQGGYGGFFWRLPECLGATVWAPGTAGVPLAGEADVHGSVTPWLAWSGSFGSGAPDGSTAVG
;
A
#
# COMPACT_ATOMS: atom_id res chain seq x y z
N MET A 1 -19.60 80.92 -1.47
CA MET A 1 -20.23 79.76 -0.80
C MET A 1 -21.51 79.44 -1.54
N THR A 2 -21.77 78.25 -2.07
CA THR A 2 -21.00 77.01 -2.13
C THR A 2 -21.66 76.12 -3.20
N GLN A 3 -20.82 75.36 -3.90
CA GLN A 3 -21.01 74.11 -4.65
C GLN A 3 -22.42 73.60 -5.02
N GLN A 4 -22.52 73.19 -6.30
CA GLN A 4 -23.43 72.15 -6.76
C GLN A 4 -22.75 71.28 -7.84
N SER A 5 -22.76 69.97 -7.58
CA SER A 5 -22.97 68.80 -8.45
C SER A 5 -22.39 68.70 -9.89
N ALA A 6 -21.62 67.61 -10.07
CA ALA A 6 -21.79 66.51 -11.04
C ALA A 6 -21.62 66.71 -12.56
N PHE A 7 -20.63 65.95 -13.06
CA PHE A 7 -20.43 65.30 -14.38
C PHE A 7 -20.30 66.12 -15.68
N THR A 8 -19.15 65.97 -16.35
CA THR A 8 -19.06 65.80 -17.81
C THR A 8 -17.69 65.20 -18.21
N ALA A 9 -17.71 64.42 -19.30
CA ALA A 9 -16.61 63.64 -19.86
C ALA A 9 -15.50 64.51 -20.46
N ALA A 10 -14.26 63.99 -20.44
CA ALA A 10 -13.13 64.56 -21.16
C ALA A 10 -12.65 63.59 -22.24
N ASP A 11 -12.69 64.10 -23.47
CA ASP A 11 -12.12 63.60 -24.71
C ASP A 11 -10.60 63.85 -24.71
N THR A 12 -9.81 62.79 -24.92
CA THR A 12 -8.37 62.90 -25.18
C THR A 12 -7.95 61.93 -26.29
N THR A 13 -8.03 62.43 -27.51
CA THR A 13 -7.15 62.16 -28.68
C THR A 13 -5.97 61.18 -28.47
N GLU A 14 -6.03 60.04 -29.17
CA GLU A 14 -4.94 59.07 -29.31
C GLU A 14 -3.82 59.54 -30.29
N PRO A 15 -2.54 59.22 -30.02
CA PRO A 15 -1.50 59.25 -31.04
C PRO A 15 -1.50 57.93 -31.84
N ARG A 16 -1.56 58.05 -33.18
CA ARG A 16 -1.43 56.92 -34.12
C ARG A 16 -0.01 56.33 -34.04
N LEU A 17 0.11 55.11 -33.52
CA LEU A 17 1.31 54.28 -33.65
C LEU A 17 1.27 53.52 -34.98
N ASN A 18 2.38 53.63 -35.69
CA ASN A 18 2.63 53.10 -37.02
C ASN A 18 2.69 51.56 -36.96
N VAL A 19 1.66 50.87 -37.48
CA VAL A 19 1.64 49.41 -37.56
C VAL A 19 2.52 49.00 -38.75
N GLY A 20 3.79 48.72 -38.47
CA GLY A 20 4.62 47.94 -39.37
C GLY A 20 4.00 46.55 -39.53
N SER A 21 3.79 46.11 -40.77
CA SER A 21 3.35 44.75 -41.07
C SER A 21 4.43 43.75 -40.65
N GLY A 22 4.40 43.33 -39.38
CA GLY A 22 5.13 42.16 -38.94
C GLY A 22 4.56 40.95 -39.67
N ALA A 23 5.37 40.34 -40.52
CA ALA A 23 5.05 39.02 -41.07
C ALA A 23 4.74 38.08 -39.90
N ALA A 24 3.61 37.37 -39.98
CA ALA A 24 3.29 36.33 -39.02
C ALA A 24 4.48 35.36 -38.91
N PRO A 25 4.88 34.93 -37.70
CA PRO A 25 5.93 33.93 -37.55
C PRO A 25 5.55 32.71 -38.39
N ALA A 26 6.50 32.20 -39.17
CA ALA A 26 6.30 30.98 -39.95
C ALA A 26 5.78 29.87 -39.01
N PRO A 27 4.80 29.04 -39.44
CA PRO A 27 4.33 27.94 -38.62
C PRO A 27 5.53 27.07 -38.24
N ALA A 28 5.71 26.84 -36.93
CA ALA A 28 6.76 25.96 -36.43
C ALA A 28 6.65 24.60 -37.14
N ALA A 29 7.78 24.05 -37.59
CA ALA A 29 7.81 22.73 -38.21
C ALA A 29 7.19 21.70 -37.26
N ARG A 30 6.33 20.83 -37.78
CA ARG A 30 5.66 19.79 -37.00
C ARG A 30 6.71 18.83 -36.43
N PRO A 31 6.68 18.50 -35.13
CA PRO A 31 7.57 17.49 -34.57
C PRO A 31 7.45 16.15 -35.29
N ARG A 32 8.59 15.60 -35.70
CA ARG A 32 8.73 14.32 -36.40
C ARG A 32 8.85 13.19 -35.38
N ILE A 33 7.94 12.22 -35.43
CA ILE A 33 7.83 11.13 -34.45
C ILE A 33 8.25 9.81 -35.09
N ALA A 34 9.02 9.01 -34.36
CA ALA A 34 9.24 7.60 -34.66
C ALA A 34 8.64 6.72 -33.56
N LEU A 35 8.01 5.60 -33.93
CA LEU A 35 7.49 4.61 -32.98
C LEU A 35 8.28 3.30 -33.08
N VAL A 36 8.82 2.83 -31.96
CA VAL A 36 9.51 1.55 -31.82
C VAL A 36 8.64 0.59 -31.03
N GLY A 37 8.29 -0.55 -31.63
CA GLY A 37 7.28 -1.47 -31.11
C GLY A 37 5.87 -1.05 -31.51
N VAL A 38 5.30 -1.72 -32.52
CA VAL A 38 3.99 -1.32 -33.11
C VAL A 38 2.82 -2.20 -32.66
N HIS A 39 3.12 -3.32 -31.99
CA HIS A 39 2.12 -4.29 -31.52
C HIS A 39 1.72 -4.05 -30.06
N GLY A 40 0.61 -4.64 -29.64
CA GLY A 40 0.15 -4.54 -28.25
C GLY A 40 -0.16 -3.10 -27.88
N PHE A 41 0.62 -2.51 -26.95
CA PHE A 41 0.43 -1.10 -26.58
C PHE A 41 0.91 -0.12 -27.66
N GLY A 42 1.80 -0.55 -28.56
CA GLY A 42 2.18 0.23 -29.75
C GLY A 42 0.99 0.59 -30.64
N GLU A 43 -0.04 -0.25 -30.69
CA GLU A 43 -1.28 0.04 -31.43
C GLU A 43 -2.05 1.22 -30.85
N GLN A 44 -2.00 1.39 -29.52
CA GLN A 44 -2.60 2.55 -28.87
C GLN A 44 -1.84 3.83 -29.21
N HIS A 45 -0.51 3.76 -29.27
CA HIS A 45 0.32 4.86 -29.75
C HIS A 45 0.02 5.20 -31.21
N LEU A 46 -0.11 4.21 -32.11
CA LEU A 46 -0.50 4.46 -33.50
C LEU A 46 -1.87 5.16 -33.61
N ARG A 47 -2.87 4.73 -32.83
CA ARG A 47 -4.19 5.41 -32.79
C ARG A 47 -4.07 6.85 -32.30
N ASN A 48 -3.26 7.09 -31.28
CA ASN A 48 -3.05 8.42 -30.73
C ASN A 48 -2.28 9.33 -31.71
N LEU A 49 -1.24 8.80 -32.36
CA LEU A 49 -0.47 9.48 -33.38
C LEU A 49 -1.36 9.86 -34.57
N ALA A 50 -2.20 8.96 -35.06
CA ALA A 50 -3.15 9.26 -36.13
C ALA A 50 -4.09 10.42 -35.76
N ARG A 51 -4.58 10.47 -34.51
CA ARG A 51 -5.38 11.59 -33.96
C ARG A 51 -4.58 12.91 -33.98
N LEU A 52 -3.32 12.88 -33.53
CA LEU A 52 -2.45 14.06 -33.46
C LEU A 52 -1.95 14.52 -34.84
N GLU A 53 -1.73 13.61 -35.78
CA GLU A 53 -1.42 13.95 -37.17
C GLU A 53 -2.62 14.62 -37.86
N ALA A 54 -3.83 14.09 -37.62
CA ALA A 54 -5.06 14.67 -38.17
C ALA A 54 -5.32 16.10 -37.65
N SER A 55 -4.89 16.43 -36.42
CA SER A 55 -4.93 17.80 -35.89
C SER A 55 -3.74 18.67 -36.33
N GLY A 56 -2.75 18.07 -37.02
CA GLY A 56 -1.53 18.74 -37.47
C GLY A 56 -0.51 19.00 -36.36
N ALA A 57 -0.65 18.35 -35.21
CA ALA A 57 0.25 18.52 -34.06
C ALA A 57 1.60 17.79 -34.25
N VAL A 58 1.62 16.69 -34.99
CA VAL A 58 2.82 15.87 -35.23
C VAL A 58 2.86 15.32 -36.67
N GLU A 59 3.96 14.67 -37.02
CA GLU A 59 4.13 13.85 -38.23
C GLU A 59 4.79 12.52 -37.84
N LEU A 60 4.16 11.38 -38.14
CA LEU A 60 4.74 10.05 -37.98
C LEU A 60 5.65 9.76 -39.19
N VAL A 61 6.96 9.81 -38.98
CA VAL A 61 7.93 9.68 -40.07
C VAL A 61 8.46 8.26 -40.25
N ALA A 62 8.45 7.46 -39.17
CA ALA A 62 8.93 6.08 -39.24
C ALA A 62 8.39 5.19 -38.11
N VAL A 63 8.38 3.89 -38.36
CA VAL A 63 8.23 2.86 -37.34
C VAL A 63 9.40 1.88 -37.38
N ALA A 64 9.71 1.27 -36.23
CA ALA A 64 10.68 0.18 -36.13
C ALA A 64 10.09 -0.99 -35.32
N ASP A 65 10.04 -2.16 -35.92
CA ASP A 65 9.63 -3.40 -35.25
C ASP A 65 10.27 -4.62 -35.93
N PRO A 66 10.82 -5.60 -35.18
CA PRO A 66 11.35 -6.83 -35.77
C PRO A 66 10.31 -7.64 -36.56
N HIS A 67 9.02 -7.42 -36.28
CA HIS A 67 7.88 -7.94 -37.03
C HIS A 67 7.06 -6.76 -37.56
N PRO A 68 7.47 -6.14 -38.67
CA PRO A 68 6.83 -4.92 -39.16
C PRO A 68 5.33 -5.12 -39.42
N PRO A 69 4.52 -4.07 -39.24
CA PRO A 69 3.08 -4.15 -39.47
C PRO A 69 2.81 -4.39 -40.96
N GLN A 70 1.69 -5.07 -41.28
CA GLN A 70 1.32 -5.31 -42.68
C GLN A 70 1.06 -3.97 -43.39
N ASP A 71 1.58 -3.82 -44.62
CA ASP A 71 1.68 -2.57 -45.41
C ASP A 71 0.39 -1.73 -45.50
N SER A 72 -0.80 -2.31 -45.27
CA SER A 72 -2.08 -1.62 -45.38
C SER A 72 -2.47 -0.76 -44.17
N SER A 73 -1.74 -0.84 -43.05
CA SER A 73 -2.11 -0.16 -41.79
C SER A 73 -1.42 1.18 -41.56
N LEU A 74 -0.34 1.47 -42.28
CA LEU A 74 0.43 2.71 -42.17
C LEU A 74 0.29 3.56 -43.43
N GLY A 75 0.40 4.89 -43.28
CA GLY A 75 0.44 5.80 -44.42
C GLY A 75 1.66 5.53 -45.30
N SER A 76 1.53 5.72 -46.61
CA SER A 76 2.62 5.45 -47.58
C SER A 76 3.87 6.31 -47.39
N SER A 77 3.80 7.36 -46.57
CA SER A 77 4.91 8.23 -46.19
C SER A 77 5.71 7.74 -44.98
N VAL A 78 5.22 6.73 -44.25
CA VAL A 78 5.86 6.22 -43.03
C VAL A 78 6.92 5.19 -43.42
N ALA A 79 8.19 5.47 -43.12
CA ALA A 79 9.27 4.51 -43.34
C ALA A 79 9.20 3.36 -42.32
N VAL A 80 9.48 2.13 -42.76
CA VAL A 80 9.41 0.93 -41.90
C VAL A 80 10.80 0.29 -41.80
N PHE A 81 11.27 0.07 -40.58
CA PHE A 81 12.56 -0.53 -40.28
C PHE A 81 12.41 -1.75 -39.37
N ALA A 82 13.39 -2.64 -39.34
CA ALA A 82 13.38 -3.78 -38.41
C ALA A 82 13.88 -3.39 -37.02
N THR A 83 14.74 -2.37 -36.92
CA THR A 83 15.36 -1.92 -35.67
C THR A 83 15.46 -0.40 -35.58
N LEU A 84 15.60 0.12 -34.35
CA LEU A 84 15.87 1.55 -34.13
C LEU A 84 17.22 1.98 -34.73
N ASP A 85 18.25 1.14 -34.65
CA ASP A 85 19.56 1.46 -35.21
C ASP A 85 19.51 1.67 -36.73
N GLU A 86 18.79 0.81 -37.46
CA GLU A 86 18.55 0.99 -38.89
C GLU A 86 17.78 2.27 -39.20
N LEU A 87 16.74 2.57 -38.40
CA LEU A 87 15.95 3.79 -38.54
C LEU A 87 16.84 5.03 -38.36
N LEU A 88 17.67 5.08 -37.32
CA LEU A 88 18.56 6.20 -37.05
C LEU A 88 19.64 6.34 -38.13
N ALA A 89 20.23 5.22 -38.59
CA ALA A 89 21.26 5.20 -39.63
C ALA A 89 20.74 5.66 -41.00
N SER A 90 19.43 5.56 -41.27
CA SER A 90 18.83 6.00 -42.53
C SER A 90 18.82 7.52 -42.74
N GLY A 91 19.03 8.30 -41.67
CA GLY A 91 18.95 9.77 -41.70
C GLY A 91 17.54 10.33 -41.51
N THR A 92 16.55 9.52 -41.11
CA THR A 92 15.18 10.00 -40.78
C THR A 92 15.15 11.08 -39.70
N ALA A 93 16.12 11.10 -38.77
CA ALA A 93 16.30 12.13 -37.74
C ALA A 93 14.99 12.56 -37.03
N PRO A 94 14.34 11.65 -36.27
CA PRO A 94 13.11 11.97 -35.54
C PRO A 94 13.38 12.94 -34.38
N ASP A 95 12.44 13.85 -34.13
CA ASP A 95 12.45 14.75 -32.98
C ASP A 95 12.14 14.01 -31.68
N VAL A 96 11.20 13.06 -31.75
CA VAL A 96 10.75 12.24 -30.62
C VAL A 96 10.75 10.77 -31.04
N VAL A 97 11.28 9.90 -30.18
CA VAL A 97 11.20 8.43 -30.31
C VAL A 97 10.31 7.89 -29.21
N ILE A 98 9.24 7.18 -29.59
CA ILE A 98 8.36 6.46 -28.68
C ILE A 98 8.81 5.01 -28.59
N LEU A 99 9.05 4.51 -27.38
CA LEU A 99 9.46 3.14 -27.08
C LEU A 99 8.30 2.41 -26.42
N ALA A 100 7.62 1.56 -27.20
CA ALA A 100 6.55 0.67 -26.75
C ALA A 100 6.98 -0.81 -26.90
N THR A 101 8.20 -1.11 -26.46
CA THR A 101 8.86 -2.41 -26.61
C THR A 101 8.84 -3.20 -25.29
N PRO A 102 9.32 -4.46 -25.24
CA PRO A 102 9.51 -5.16 -23.98
C PRO A 102 10.51 -4.43 -23.06
N ILE A 103 10.21 -4.34 -21.76
CA ILE A 103 10.95 -3.56 -20.75
C ILE A 103 12.47 -3.73 -20.80
N GLN A 104 12.97 -4.94 -21.02
CA GLN A 104 14.40 -5.22 -21.04
C GLN A 104 15.15 -4.51 -22.18
N THR A 105 14.42 -3.98 -23.16
CA THR A 105 14.97 -3.21 -24.30
C THR A 105 14.89 -1.71 -24.09
N HIS A 106 14.15 -1.21 -23.09
CA HIS A 106 13.91 0.22 -22.90
C HIS A 106 15.21 1.02 -22.73
N ALA A 107 16.09 0.59 -21.80
CA ALA A 107 17.33 1.30 -21.52
C ALA A 107 18.26 1.43 -22.75
N PRO A 108 18.66 0.34 -23.45
CA PRO A 108 19.53 0.46 -24.61
C PRO A 108 18.90 1.29 -25.74
N LEU A 109 17.59 1.15 -25.98
CA LEU A 109 16.90 1.93 -27.01
C LEU A 109 16.78 3.42 -26.64
N ALA A 110 16.52 3.74 -25.37
CA ALA A 110 16.49 5.11 -24.89
C ALA A 110 17.86 5.77 -25.02
N LEU A 111 18.94 5.08 -24.64
CA LEU A 111 20.31 5.57 -24.80
C LEU A 111 20.65 5.86 -26.27
N ALA A 112 20.25 4.98 -27.19
CA ALA A 112 20.47 5.17 -28.63
C ALA A 112 19.70 6.40 -29.16
N ALA A 113 18.43 6.56 -28.80
CA ALA A 113 17.61 7.70 -29.19
C ALA A 113 18.16 9.04 -28.64
N LEU A 114 18.57 9.06 -27.36
CA LEU A 114 19.16 10.23 -26.72
C LEU A 114 20.49 10.61 -27.39
N ALA A 115 21.34 9.63 -27.71
CA ALA A 115 22.60 9.86 -28.43
C ALA A 115 22.38 10.42 -29.84
N ALA A 116 21.28 10.04 -30.51
CA ALA A 116 20.87 10.61 -31.79
C ALA A 116 20.23 12.00 -31.68
N GLY A 117 20.04 12.52 -30.47
CA GLY A 117 19.49 13.86 -30.22
C GLY A 117 17.96 13.93 -30.25
N SER A 118 17.27 12.80 -30.12
CA SER A 118 15.81 12.75 -30.00
C SER A 118 15.37 12.87 -28.54
N ASP A 119 14.22 13.49 -28.31
CA ASP A 119 13.50 13.31 -27.03
C ASP A 119 12.87 11.91 -27.01
N VAL A 120 12.66 11.37 -25.81
CA VAL A 120 12.19 9.98 -25.65
C VAL A 120 10.86 9.96 -24.91
N TYR A 121 9.92 9.19 -25.44
CA TYR A 121 8.77 8.70 -24.69
C TYR A 121 8.98 7.21 -24.46
N VAL A 122 9.07 6.76 -23.21
CA VAL A 122 9.28 5.35 -22.89
C VAL A 122 8.08 4.80 -22.13
N GLU A 123 7.56 3.66 -22.55
CA GLU A 123 6.48 3.00 -21.84
C GLU A 123 6.88 2.57 -20.42
N LYS A 124 5.87 2.38 -19.57
CA LYS A 124 6.10 1.82 -18.24
C LYS A 124 6.33 0.30 -18.32
N PRO A 125 7.18 -0.26 -17.44
CA PRO A 125 8.10 0.44 -16.54
C PRO A 125 9.28 1.06 -17.29
N PRO A 126 9.86 2.16 -16.79
CA PRO A 126 10.86 2.91 -17.55
C PRO A 126 12.13 2.10 -17.84
N VAL A 127 12.56 1.26 -16.90
CA VAL A 127 13.77 0.42 -16.98
C VAL A 127 13.62 -0.83 -16.10
N ALA A 128 14.49 -1.83 -16.28
CA ALA A 128 14.44 -3.09 -15.55
C ALA A 128 15.36 -3.15 -14.30
N SER A 129 16.16 -2.11 -14.02
CA SER A 129 17.01 -2.05 -12.83
C SER A 129 17.39 -0.61 -12.46
N LEU A 130 17.83 -0.40 -11.21
CA LEU A 130 18.35 0.89 -10.76
C LEU A 130 19.61 1.34 -11.52
N ALA A 131 20.47 0.40 -11.91
CA ALA A 131 21.67 0.72 -12.72
C ALA A 131 21.28 1.32 -14.08
N GLN A 132 20.33 0.68 -14.78
CA GLN A 132 19.81 1.20 -16.05
C GLN A 132 19.13 2.56 -15.89
N PHE A 133 18.41 2.78 -14.78
CA PHE A 133 17.84 4.09 -14.48
C PHE A 133 18.92 5.17 -14.40
N GLN A 134 20.00 4.90 -13.67
CA GLN A 134 21.10 5.85 -13.51
C GLN A 134 21.79 6.16 -14.85
N GLU A 135 22.00 5.13 -15.69
CA GLU A 135 22.57 5.30 -17.03
C GLU A 135 21.71 6.19 -17.93
N VAL A 136 20.40 5.91 -18.02
CA VAL A 136 19.47 6.68 -18.86
C VAL A 136 19.28 8.10 -18.31
N ALA A 137 19.18 8.27 -16.99
CA ALA A 137 19.08 9.58 -16.36
C ALA A 137 20.32 10.45 -16.64
N ALA A 138 21.53 9.87 -16.55
CA ALA A 138 22.77 10.56 -16.88
C ALA A 138 22.84 10.94 -18.36
N ALA A 139 22.42 10.06 -19.27
CA ALA A 139 22.37 10.33 -20.70
C ALA A 139 21.36 11.43 -21.06
N ALA A 140 20.18 11.43 -20.43
CA ALA A 140 19.18 12.47 -20.61
C ALA A 140 19.72 13.83 -20.14
N GLN A 141 20.37 13.86 -18.97
CA GLN A 141 21.00 15.08 -18.45
C GLN A 141 22.13 15.58 -19.36
N ALA A 142 23.00 14.69 -19.83
CA ALA A 142 24.15 15.05 -20.68
C ALA A 142 23.73 15.56 -22.07
N SER A 143 22.67 14.99 -22.64
CA SER A 143 22.13 15.40 -23.95
C SER A 143 21.20 16.63 -23.87
N GLY A 144 20.68 16.95 -22.68
CA GLY A 144 19.65 17.98 -22.49
C GLY A 144 18.29 17.61 -23.09
N LYS A 145 18.09 16.32 -23.41
CA LYS A 145 16.86 15.81 -24.01
C LYS A 145 15.83 15.41 -22.96
N LEU A 146 14.57 15.53 -23.34
CA LEU A 146 13.44 15.20 -22.50
C LEU A 146 13.16 13.70 -22.55
N VAL A 147 12.84 13.11 -21.40
CA VAL A 147 12.40 11.72 -21.30
C VAL A 147 11.10 11.67 -20.51
N GLN A 148 10.01 11.33 -21.19
CA GLN A 148 8.68 11.13 -20.63
C GLN A 148 8.43 9.63 -20.41
N VAL A 149 7.88 9.25 -19.26
CA VAL A 149 7.52 7.87 -18.94
C VAL A 149 6.00 7.68 -19.03
N GLY A 150 5.55 6.57 -19.62
CA GLY A 150 4.15 6.23 -19.89
C GLY A 150 3.23 5.97 -18.69
N PHE A 151 3.47 6.57 -17.53
CA PHE A 151 2.55 6.50 -16.38
C PHE A 151 1.33 7.42 -16.56
N GLN A 152 0.42 7.08 -17.47
CA GLN A 152 -0.77 7.89 -17.83
C GLN A 152 -1.58 8.43 -16.64
N SER A 153 -1.65 7.69 -15.53
CA SER A 153 -2.33 8.12 -14.30
C SER A 153 -1.76 9.42 -13.72
N LEU A 154 -0.47 9.71 -13.96
CA LEU A 154 0.18 10.97 -13.55
C LEU A 154 -0.24 12.17 -14.41
N GLY A 155 -0.93 11.95 -15.54
CA GLY A 155 -1.55 13.00 -16.33
C GLY A 155 -2.91 13.48 -15.79
N SER A 156 -3.42 12.86 -14.72
CA SER A 156 -4.75 13.18 -14.18
C SER A 156 -4.78 14.57 -13.54
N LEU A 157 -5.83 15.35 -13.85
CA LEU A 157 -6.09 16.63 -13.20
C LEU A 157 -6.64 16.46 -11.77
N ALA A 158 -6.95 15.23 -11.35
CA ALA A 158 -7.30 14.92 -9.97
C ALA A 158 -6.11 15.10 -9.01
N LEU A 159 -4.87 14.79 -9.44
CA LEU A 159 -3.69 14.85 -8.59
C LEU A 159 -3.42 16.24 -7.97
N PRO A 160 -3.45 17.35 -8.73
CA PRO A 160 -3.35 18.68 -8.13
C PRO A 160 -4.53 19.01 -7.19
N ALA A 161 -5.75 18.60 -7.53
CA ALA A 161 -6.93 18.83 -6.68
C ALA A 161 -6.83 18.08 -5.34
N ILE A 162 -6.42 16.80 -5.37
CA ILE A 162 -6.17 16.00 -4.16
C ILE A 162 -5.11 16.66 -3.28
N ARG A 163 -4.01 17.15 -3.87
CA ARG A 163 -2.96 17.86 -3.13
C ARG A 163 -3.49 19.13 -2.47
N GLU A 164 -4.36 19.88 -3.14
CA GLU A 164 -5.01 21.07 -2.57
C GLU A 164 -5.96 20.70 -1.42
N SER A 165 -6.78 19.65 -1.57
CA SER A 165 -7.63 19.12 -0.50
C SER A 165 -6.82 18.73 0.74
N ILE A 166 -5.71 17.99 0.57
CA ILE A 166 -4.82 17.63 1.68
C ILE A 166 -4.23 18.90 2.32
N ALA A 167 -3.72 19.84 1.52
CA ALA A 167 -3.12 21.07 2.03
C ALA A 167 -4.12 21.97 2.78
N SER A 168 -5.40 21.94 2.39
CA SER A 168 -6.48 22.67 3.06
C SER A 168 -6.87 22.07 4.43
N GLY A 169 -6.40 20.86 4.74
CA GLY A 169 -6.76 20.14 5.96
C GLY A 169 -8.13 19.46 5.90
N GLU A 170 -8.68 19.25 4.71
CA GLU A 170 -10.01 18.66 4.51
C GLU A 170 -10.19 17.30 5.22
N ILE A 171 -9.14 16.48 5.23
CA ILE A 171 -9.11 15.18 5.92
C ILE A 171 -8.29 15.21 7.21
N GLY A 172 -7.89 16.38 7.71
CA GLY A 172 -6.99 16.53 8.85
C GLY A 172 -5.56 16.07 8.56
N ASP A 173 -4.89 15.57 9.58
CA ASP A 173 -3.51 15.08 9.48
C ASP A 173 -3.47 13.73 8.74
N VAL A 174 -2.50 13.58 7.84
CA VAL A 174 -2.30 12.33 7.08
C VAL A 174 -1.74 11.25 7.99
N LEU A 175 -2.47 10.15 8.10
CA LEU A 175 -2.08 8.94 8.83
C LEU A 175 -1.27 7.97 7.96
N GLY A 176 -1.42 8.07 6.64
CA GLY A 176 -0.68 7.28 5.66
C GLY A 176 -1.47 7.07 4.36
N LEU A 177 -0.87 6.33 3.43
CA LEU A 177 -1.46 6.07 2.13
C LEU A 177 -1.53 4.57 1.85
N SER A 178 -2.50 4.17 1.03
CA SER A 178 -2.58 2.82 0.48
C SER A 178 -2.89 2.83 -1.00
N ALA A 179 -2.23 1.99 -1.79
CA ALA A 179 -2.64 1.69 -3.16
C ALA A 179 -3.21 0.27 -3.20
N GLN A 180 -4.39 0.10 -3.77
CA GLN A 180 -5.08 -1.19 -3.82
C GLN A 180 -5.38 -1.56 -5.27
N GLY A 181 -5.17 -2.84 -5.60
CA GLY A 181 -5.48 -3.37 -6.92
C GLY A 181 -5.90 -4.82 -6.83
N LEU A 182 -7.17 -5.06 -7.10
CA LEU A 182 -7.81 -6.37 -7.08
C LEU A 182 -8.16 -6.75 -8.52
N TRP A 183 -7.15 -7.23 -9.24
CA TRP A 183 -7.30 -7.64 -10.64
C TRP A 183 -7.37 -9.16 -10.76
N LEU A 184 -7.86 -9.61 -11.90
CA LEU A 184 -7.94 -11.02 -12.26
C LEU A 184 -7.20 -11.24 -13.58
N ARG A 185 -6.24 -12.16 -13.63
CA ARG A 185 -5.53 -12.52 -14.86
C ARG A 185 -5.52 -14.02 -15.10
N SER A 186 -5.81 -14.42 -16.34
CA SER A 186 -5.85 -15.83 -16.74
C SER A 186 -4.49 -16.36 -17.18
N LYS A 187 -4.39 -17.67 -17.38
CA LYS A 187 -3.22 -18.30 -18.02
C LYS A 187 -2.90 -17.68 -19.37
N GLY A 188 -3.91 -17.32 -20.16
CA GLY A 188 -3.78 -16.66 -21.46
C GLY A 188 -3.03 -15.33 -21.37
N TYR A 189 -3.27 -14.56 -20.30
CA TYR A 189 -2.53 -13.31 -20.05
C TYR A 189 -1.02 -13.55 -20.00
N PHE A 190 -0.57 -14.61 -19.35
CA PHE A 190 0.87 -14.94 -19.24
C PHE A 190 1.44 -15.67 -20.46
N LYS A 191 0.60 -16.05 -21.43
CA LYS A 191 1.04 -16.61 -22.73
C LYS A 191 1.21 -15.56 -23.83
N ARG A 192 0.82 -14.30 -23.58
CA ARG A 192 0.87 -13.19 -24.54
C ARG A 192 2.27 -12.92 -25.12
N SER A 193 3.33 -13.27 -24.37
CA SER A 193 4.72 -13.07 -24.78
C SER A 193 5.66 -14.00 -24.02
N ARG A 194 6.88 -14.22 -24.55
CA ARG A 194 7.90 -15.05 -23.87
C ARG A 194 8.41 -14.47 -22.55
N TRP A 195 8.19 -13.18 -22.30
CA TRP A 195 8.67 -12.46 -21.10
C TRP A 195 7.59 -12.32 -20.02
N ALA A 196 6.33 -12.60 -20.35
CA ALA A 196 5.23 -12.44 -19.42
C ALA A 196 5.38 -13.30 -18.16
N GLY A 197 5.19 -12.70 -16.98
CA GLY A 197 5.32 -13.33 -15.67
C GLY A 197 6.76 -13.73 -15.30
N LYS A 198 7.78 -13.24 -16.01
CA LYS A 198 9.18 -13.58 -15.76
C LYS A 198 9.91 -12.54 -14.92
N ARG A 199 10.80 -13.01 -14.05
CA ARG A 199 11.78 -12.16 -13.35
C ARG A 199 12.97 -11.86 -14.27
N SER A 200 13.44 -12.87 -15.00
CA SER A 200 14.49 -12.75 -16.01
C SER A 200 14.20 -13.60 -17.26
N LEU A 201 14.76 -13.18 -18.39
CA LEU A 201 14.70 -13.89 -19.66
C LEU A 201 16.08 -13.88 -20.30
N ASP A 202 16.62 -15.07 -20.60
CA ASP A 202 17.89 -15.25 -21.32
C ASP A 202 19.05 -14.43 -20.68
N GLY A 203 19.07 -14.37 -19.35
CA GLY A 203 20.08 -13.63 -18.57
C GLY A 203 19.81 -12.13 -18.36
N THR A 204 18.70 -11.61 -18.89
CA THR A 204 18.32 -10.19 -18.76
C THR A 204 17.12 -10.02 -17.81
N ASP A 205 17.16 -9.01 -16.95
CA ASP A 205 16.06 -8.66 -16.05
C ASP A 205 14.82 -8.21 -16.83
N VAL A 206 13.64 -8.70 -16.39
CA VAL A 206 12.32 -8.34 -16.94
C VAL A 206 11.43 -7.79 -15.83
N VAL A 207 11.42 -8.44 -14.67
CA VAL A 207 10.65 -8.03 -13.49
C VAL A 207 9.16 -7.84 -13.81
N ASP A 208 8.52 -8.78 -14.53
CA ASP A 208 7.11 -8.71 -14.92
C ASP A 208 6.17 -9.22 -13.81
N GLY A 209 6.03 -8.46 -12.74
CA GLY A 209 5.19 -8.78 -11.58
C GLY A 209 3.95 -7.90 -11.45
N VAL A 210 3.10 -8.18 -10.46
CA VAL A 210 1.88 -7.43 -10.21
C VAL A 210 2.16 -5.95 -9.92
N ALA A 211 3.15 -5.66 -9.08
CA ALA A 211 3.49 -4.29 -8.68
C ALA A 211 4.30 -3.52 -9.72
N THR A 212 5.04 -4.23 -10.58
CA THR A 212 5.97 -3.63 -11.54
C THR A 212 5.40 -3.55 -12.93
N ASN A 213 4.44 -4.37 -13.36
CA ASN A 213 3.79 -4.21 -14.66
C ASN A 213 2.29 -3.97 -14.56
N ALA A 214 1.53 -4.97 -14.12
CA ALA A 214 0.07 -4.94 -14.23
C ALA A 214 -0.54 -3.75 -13.47
N LEU A 215 -0.21 -3.61 -12.20
CA LEU A 215 -0.67 -2.56 -11.31
C LEU A 215 0.42 -1.50 -11.03
N ALA A 216 1.40 -1.35 -11.93
CA ALA A 216 2.48 -0.36 -11.81
C ALA A 216 1.97 1.08 -11.66
N HIS A 217 0.83 1.40 -12.29
CA HIS A 217 0.19 2.70 -12.11
C HIS A 217 -0.29 2.94 -10.67
N ALA A 218 -0.76 1.91 -9.96
CA ALA A 218 -1.16 2.04 -8.56
C ALA A 218 0.04 2.44 -7.70
N VAL A 219 1.20 1.80 -7.93
CA VAL A 219 2.46 2.12 -7.23
C VAL A 219 2.95 3.52 -7.58
N ALA A 220 3.06 3.87 -8.86
CA ALA A 220 3.54 5.18 -9.29
C ALA A 220 2.64 6.33 -8.82
N THR A 221 1.31 6.13 -8.88
CA THR A 221 0.33 7.12 -8.40
C THR A 221 0.37 7.25 -6.89
N GLY A 222 0.48 6.13 -6.17
CA GLY A 222 0.65 6.11 -4.71
C GLY A 222 1.89 6.86 -4.25
N LEU A 223 3.02 6.64 -4.91
CA LEU A 223 4.27 7.35 -4.63
C LEU A 223 4.14 8.85 -4.89
N HIS A 224 3.53 9.23 -6.01
CA HIS A 224 3.27 10.63 -6.34
C HIS A 224 2.40 11.32 -5.28
N MET A 225 1.32 10.67 -4.84
CA MET A 225 0.43 11.18 -3.79
C MET A 225 1.11 11.23 -2.41
N ALA A 226 2.06 10.31 -2.15
CA ALA A 226 2.90 10.34 -0.96
C ALA A 226 4.02 11.40 -1.00
N GLY A 227 4.10 12.16 -2.10
CA GLY A 227 5.13 13.18 -2.31
C GLY A 227 6.51 12.61 -2.67
N ALA A 228 6.60 11.34 -3.07
CA ALA A 228 7.85 10.69 -3.43
C ALA A 228 7.97 10.54 -4.95
N LYS A 229 9.00 11.15 -5.54
CA LYS A 229 9.26 11.10 -6.99
C LYS A 229 10.65 10.56 -7.31
N THR A 230 11.65 11.06 -6.59
CA THR A 230 13.06 10.77 -6.83
C THR A 230 13.58 9.66 -5.93
N LEU A 231 14.79 9.17 -6.18
CA LEU A 231 15.46 8.19 -5.32
C LEU A 231 15.64 8.72 -3.88
N ALA A 232 15.90 10.02 -3.72
CA ALA A 232 16.13 10.65 -2.42
C ALA A 232 14.87 10.72 -1.56
N ASP A 233 13.68 10.59 -2.16
CA ASP A 233 12.42 10.65 -1.45
C ASP A 233 12.05 9.31 -0.79
N VAL A 234 12.82 8.25 -1.03
CA VAL A 234 12.58 6.90 -0.48
C VAL A 234 13.56 6.62 0.65
N ALA A 235 13.04 6.37 1.86
CA ALA A 235 13.83 5.96 3.01
C ALA A 235 14.00 4.43 3.08
N SER A 236 12.94 3.68 2.82
CA SER A 236 12.99 2.21 2.75
C SER A 236 11.86 1.63 1.89
N VAL A 237 12.09 0.42 1.39
CA VAL A 237 11.10 -0.40 0.70
C VAL A 237 11.11 -1.80 1.30
N ASP A 238 9.99 -2.23 1.86
CA ASP A 238 9.77 -3.61 2.30
C ASP A 238 8.93 -4.34 1.24
N THR A 239 9.33 -5.55 0.86
CA THR A 239 8.63 -6.37 -0.15
C THR A 239 8.12 -7.66 0.46
N ASP A 240 6.83 -7.92 0.31
CA ASP A 240 6.19 -9.16 0.72
C ASP A 240 5.48 -9.80 -0.48
N LEU A 241 6.17 -10.74 -1.12
CA LEU A 241 5.92 -11.17 -2.51
C LEU A 241 5.44 -12.62 -2.59
N TYR A 242 4.34 -12.85 -3.32
CA TYR A 242 3.70 -14.16 -3.45
C TYR A 242 3.28 -14.48 -4.88
N ARG A 243 3.11 -15.78 -5.16
CA ARG A 243 2.60 -16.29 -6.43
C ARG A 243 1.61 -17.45 -6.24
N ALA A 244 0.50 -17.38 -6.95
CA ALA A 244 -0.47 -18.47 -7.13
C ALA A 244 -0.45 -19.04 -8.57
N HIS A 245 -0.05 -18.23 -9.55
CA HIS A 245 0.27 -18.67 -10.90
C HIS A 245 1.62 -19.42 -10.94
N THR A 246 1.81 -20.20 -12.00
CA THR A 246 3.08 -20.89 -12.31
C THR A 246 4.12 -19.96 -12.94
N THR A 247 4.05 -18.66 -12.67
CA THR A 247 4.98 -17.61 -13.13
C THR A 247 6.24 -17.55 -12.25
N GLN A 248 7.26 -16.83 -12.70
CA GLN A 248 8.47 -16.57 -11.88
C GLN A 248 8.28 -15.34 -10.99
N SER A 249 7.58 -14.33 -11.49
CA SER A 249 7.29 -13.09 -10.75
C SER A 249 6.07 -13.24 -9.85
N ASP A 250 5.95 -12.27 -8.94
CA ASP A 250 4.82 -12.13 -8.03
C ASP A 250 3.53 -11.77 -8.77
N ASP A 251 2.43 -12.39 -8.36
CA ASP A 251 1.07 -12.03 -8.79
C ASP A 251 0.23 -11.47 -7.64
N THR A 252 0.71 -11.59 -6.40
CA THR A 252 0.05 -11.12 -5.18
C THR A 252 1.10 -10.59 -4.22
N SER A 253 1.00 -9.32 -3.83
CA SER A 253 2.08 -8.64 -3.11
C SER A 253 1.57 -7.56 -2.16
N VAL A 254 2.30 -7.37 -1.05
CA VAL A 254 2.29 -6.12 -0.29
C VAL A 254 3.66 -5.46 -0.40
N ILE A 255 3.70 -4.21 -0.86
CA ILE A 255 4.90 -3.37 -0.85
C ILE A 255 4.68 -2.23 0.13
N ARG A 256 5.59 -2.04 1.08
CA ARG A 256 5.57 -0.88 1.99
C ARG A 256 6.73 0.04 1.67
N VAL A 257 6.43 1.30 1.39
CA VAL A 257 7.42 2.35 1.16
C VAL A 257 7.34 3.36 2.28
N ARG A 258 8.47 3.62 2.93
CA ARG A 258 8.64 4.77 3.83
C ARG A 258 9.34 5.87 3.06
N THR A 259 8.73 7.05 3.01
CA THR A 259 9.34 8.20 2.34
C THR A 259 10.32 8.90 3.28
N ALA A 260 11.29 9.62 2.72
CA ALA A 260 12.22 10.46 3.49
C ALA A 260 11.49 11.56 4.29
N ALA A 261 10.28 11.95 3.84
CA ALA A 261 9.40 12.89 4.52
C ALA A 261 8.53 12.24 5.64
N GLY A 262 8.73 10.95 5.93
CA GLY A 262 8.04 10.24 7.01
C GLY A 262 6.67 9.67 6.66
N GLN A 263 6.23 9.77 5.40
CA GLN A 263 4.98 9.16 4.95
C GLN A 263 5.16 7.65 4.73
N THR A 264 4.09 6.89 4.96
CA THR A 264 4.06 5.45 4.67
C THR A 264 3.01 5.17 3.60
N LEU A 265 3.44 4.53 2.50
CA LEU A 265 2.58 4.00 1.44
C LEU A 265 2.58 2.47 1.52
N VAL A 266 1.40 1.86 1.56
CA VAL A 266 1.24 0.40 1.46
C VAL A 266 0.49 0.03 0.18
N CYS A 267 1.14 -0.69 -0.73
CA CYS A 267 0.55 -1.18 -1.96
C CYS A 267 0.13 -2.64 -1.78
N GLY A 268 -1.17 -2.91 -1.63
CA GLY A 268 -1.73 -4.26 -1.60
C GLY A 268 -2.34 -4.63 -2.96
N LEU A 269 -1.69 -5.53 -3.69
CA LEU A 269 -1.97 -5.76 -5.11
C LEU A 269 -2.09 -7.26 -5.40
N THR A 270 -3.05 -7.66 -6.22
CA THR A 270 -3.20 -9.05 -6.67
C THR A 270 -3.74 -9.14 -8.10
N LEU A 271 -3.37 -10.22 -8.79
CA LEU A 271 -3.94 -10.69 -10.06
C LEU A 271 -4.83 -11.93 -9.87
N CYS A 272 -5.06 -12.32 -8.62
CA CYS A 272 -5.76 -13.54 -8.19
C CYS A 272 -7.02 -13.20 -7.38
N SER A 273 -7.64 -12.05 -7.68
CA SER A 273 -8.93 -11.65 -7.10
C SER A 273 -10.07 -12.48 -7.71
N PRO A 274 -11.14 -12.81 -6.94
CA PRO A 274 -12.33 -13.45 -7.50
C PRO A 274 -13.02 -12.59 -8.57
N GLU A 275 -12.93 -11.27 -8.43
CA GLU A 275 -13.51 -10.31 -9.36
C GLU A 275 -12.52 -9.19 -9.69
N GLN A 276 -12.60 -8.69 -10.92
CA GLN A 276 -11.84 -7.54 -11.38
C GLN A 276 -12.47 -6.26 -10.81
N GLN A 277 -11.71 -5.49 -10.04
CA GLN A 277 -12.14 -4.21 -9.48
C GLN A 277 -11.32 -3.04 -10.01
N ASN A 278 -11.90 -1.84 -9.90
CA ASN A 278 -11.19 -0.60 -10.19
C ASN A 278 -10.09 -0.37 -9.15
N PRO A 279 -8.83 -0.23 -9.56
CA PRO A 279 -7.74 0.02 -8.64
C PRO A 279 -7.78 1.45 -8.14
N SER A 280 -7.29 1.68 -6.92
CA SER A 280 -7.38 2.98 -6.26
C SER A 280 -6.15 3.31 -5.42
N VAL A 281 -5.99 4.60 -5.11
CA VAL A 281 -5.04 5.09 -4.11
C VAL A 281 -5.80 5.92 -3.09
N THR A 282 -5.68 5.57 -1.81
CA THR A 282 -6.35 6.24 -0.70
C THR A 282 -5.37 6.95 0.20
N VAL A 283 -5.66 8.20 0.55
CA VAL A 283 -5.01 8.96 1.62
C VAL A 283 -5.89 8.87 2.86
N HIS A 284 -5.34 8.33 3.94
CA HIS A 284 -6.02 8.18 5.22
C HIS A 284 -5.72 9.38 6.10
N GLY A 285 -6.75 10.08 6.58
CA GLY A 285 -6.63 11.26 7.43
C GLY A 285 -7.34 11.12 8.78
N THR A 286 -7.09 12.07 9.68
CA THR A 286 -7.72 12.12 11.01
C THR A 286 -9.19 12.55 10.98
N LEU A 287 -9.67 13.17 9.89
CA LEU A 287 -11.05 13.64 9.74
C LEU A 287 -11.79 13.00 8.57
N GLY A 288 -11.11 12.18 7.77
CA GLY A 288 -11.67 11.55 6.58
C GLY A 288 -10.62 10.84 5.74
N GLU A 289 -11.01 10.46 4.54
CA GLU A 289 -10.12 9.85 3.54
C GLU A 289 -10.43 10.39 2.14
N ILE A 290 -9.41 10.38 1.28
CA ILE A 290 -9.54 10.70 -0.15
C ILE A 290 -9.11 9.46 -0.94
N THR A 291 -10.03 8.87 -1.70
CA THR A 291 -9.78 7.71 -2.57
C THR A 291 -9.80 8.15 -4.02
N PHE A 292 -8.71 7.89 -4.73
CA PHE A 292 -8.54 8.20 -6.15
C PHE A 292 -8.57 6.92 -7.00
N PHE A 293 -9.64 6.76 -7.78
CA PHE A 293 -9.77 5.71 -8.79
C PHE A 293 -9.09 6.16 -10.08
N TYR A 294 -7.78 5.95 -10.15
CA TYR A 294 -6.92 6.54 -11.18
C TYR A 294 -7.19 6.04 -12.60
N THR A 295 -7.96 4.97 -12.79
CA THR A 295 -8.38 4.53 -14.14
C THR A 295 -9.55 5.32 -14.68
N GLU A 296 -10.35 5.92 -13.79
CA GLU A 296 -11.58 6.65 -14.12
C GLU A 296 -11.46 8.15 -13.90
N ASP A 297 -10.31 8.60 -13.37
CA ASP A 297 -10.08 9.99 -12.95
C ASP A 297 -11.13 10.47 -11.92
N GLU A 298 -11.68 9.53 -11.11
CA GLU A 298 -12.68 9.81 -10.06
C GLU A 298 -12.01 9.91 -8.68
N VAL A 299 -12.36 10.97 -7.94
CA VAL A 299 -11.98 11.19 -6.55
C VAL A 299 -13.22 11.09 -5.67
N VAL A 300 -13.13 10.24 -4.65
CA VAL A 300 -14.14 10.09 -3.60
C VAL A 300 -13.54 10.59 -2.30
N THR A 301 -14.12 11.64 -1.73
CA THR A 301 -13.72 12.21 -0.43
C THR A 301 -14.79 11.90 0.60
N THR A 302 -14.41 11.21 1.68
CA THR A 302 -15.32 10.79 2.75
C THR A 302 -14.91 11.46 4.05
N THR A 303 -15.79 12.28 4.62
CA THR A 303 -15.57 12.96 5.90
C THR A 303 -16.80 12.81 6.81
N ALA A 304 -16.76 13.39 8.01
CA ALA A 304 -17.95 13.48 8.87
C ALA A 304 -19.13 14.23 8.21
N ALA A 305 -18.87 15.08 7.20
CA ALA A 305 -19.91 15.78 6.45
C ALA A 305 -20.59 14.92 5.38
N GLY A 306 -20.08 13.70 5.11
CA GLY A 306 -20.56 12.79 4.09
C GLY A 306 -19.52 12.50 3.00
N GLU A 307 -19.99 11.88 1.92
CA GLU A 307 -19.19 11.50 0.75
C GLU A 307 -19.38 12.53 -0.38
N ARG A 308 -18.27 12.95 -1.01
CA ARG A 308 -18.26 13.79 -2.22
C ARG A 308 -17.51 13.06 -3.34
N ARG A 309 -18.08 13.06 -4.55
CA ARG A 309 -17.49 12.46 -5.75
C ARG A 309 -17.24 13.50 -6.83
N GLU A 310 -16.06 13.46 -7.43
CA GLU A 310 -15.62 14.40 -8.46
C GLU A 310 -14.85 13.64 -9.56
N THR A 311 -15.17 13.90 -10.83
CA THR A 311 -14.46 13.31 -11.98
C THR A 311 -13.65 14.39 -12.68
N PHE A 312 -12.42 14.04 -13.04
CA PHE A 312 -11.45 14.97 -13.62
C PHE A 312 -11.09 14.58 -15.05
N GLY A 313 -10.56 15.54 -15.80
CA GLY A 313 -9.91 15.27 -17.08
C GLY A 313 -8.49 14.75 -16.92
N ARG A 314 -7.89 14.35 -18.03
CA ARG A 314 -6.49 13.90 -18.10
C ARG A 314 -5.77 14.55 -19.26
N THR A 315 -4.52 14.94 -19.01
CA THR A 315 -3.59 15.37 -20.07
C THR A 315 -2.93 14.15 -20.70
N ASP A 316 -2.97 14.08 -22.03
CA ASP A 316 -2.20 13.10 -22.81
C ASP A 316 -0.70 13.36 -22.60
N LEU A 317 0.05 12.34 -22.20
CA LEU A 317 1.46 12.49 -21.85
C LEU A 317 2.36 12.79 -23.07
N LEU A 318 1.96 12.39 -24.28
CA LEU A 318 2.67 12.78 -25.50
C LEU A 318 2.40 14.25 -25.81
N GLU A 319 1.16 14.72 -25.67
CA GLU A 319 0.85 16.16 -25.78
C GLU A 319 1.62 16.98 -24.73
N ASN A 320 1.76 16.49 -23.50
CA ASN A 320 2.60 17.12 -22.47
C ASN A 320 4.09 17.16 -22.85
N LEU A 321 4.64 16.07 -23.41
CA LEU A 321 6.02 16.05 -23.91
C LEU A 321 6.22 17.06 -25.05
N LEU A 322 5.27 17.17 -25.98
CA LEU A 322 5.31 18.15 -27.07
C LEU A 322 5.23 19.59 -26.54
N ALA A 323 4.39 19.83 -25.53
CA ALA A 323 4.30 21.12 -24.85
C ALA A 323 5.62 21.48 -24.13
N ALA A 324 6.26 20.50 -23.47
CA ALA A 324 7.56 20.66 -22.83
C ALA A 324 8.65 21.02 -23.84
N ARG A 325 8.70 20.32 -24.99
CA ARG A 325 9.59 20.65 -26.12
C ARG A 325 9.39 22.08 -26.63
N HIS A 326 8.14 22.50 -26.80
CA HIS A 326 7.83 23.76 -27.46
C HIS A 326 7.94 24.97 -26.53
N THR A 327 7.52 24.82 -25.28
CA THR A 327 7.32 25.94 -24.34
C THR A 327 8.14 25.82 -23.06
N GLY A 328 8.80 24.70 -22.81
CA GLY A 328 9.49 24.43 -21.54
C GLY A 328 8.54 24.07 -20.38
N ALA A 329 7.30 23.69 -20.67
CA ALA A 329 6.38 23.17 -19.66
C ALA A 329 6.99 21.95 -18.93
N PRO A 330 6.73 21.78 -17.62
CA PRO A 330 7.23 20.62 -16.89
C PRO A 330 6.58 19.33 -17.40
N LEU A 331 7.37 18.26 -17.41
CA LEU A 331 6.87 16.91 -17.67
C LEU A 331 6.04 16.42 -16.48
N LEU A 332 4.85 15.88 -16.74
CA LEU A 332 3.97 15.32 -15.70
C LEU A 332 4.48 13.96 -15.18
N SER A 333 5.25 13.25 -16.00
CA SER A 333 5.87 11.95 -15.69
C SER A 333 7.26 11.91 -16.32
N GLY A 334 8.12 12.84 -15.90
CA GLY A 334 9.51 12.89 -16.35
C GLY A 334 10.33 11.71 -15.79
N PHE A 335 11.31 11.24 -16.55
CA PHE A 335 12.12 10.07 -16.16
C PHE A 335 12.80 10.22 -14.81
N ALA A 336 13.40 11.39 -14.52
CA ALA A 336 14.03 11.66 -13.23
C ALA A 336 13.03 11.58 -12.05
N ASP A 337 11.76 11.89 -12.29
CA ASP A 337 10.66 11.84 -11.32
C ASP A 337 10.10 10.41 -11.12
N THR A 338 10.73 9.39 -11.73
CA THR A 338 10.38 7.97 -11.53
C THR A 338 11.39 7.20 -10.68
N GLY A 339 12.33 7.91 -10.03
CA GLY A 339 13.32 7.30 -9.14
C GLY A 339 12.69 6.54 -7.96
N ALA A 340 11.64 7.08 -7.36
CA ALA A 340 10.93 6.42 -6.26
C ALA A 340 10.31 5.08 -6.72
N PHE A 341 9.66 5.07 -7.89
CA PHE A 341 9.13 3.84 -8.48
C PHE A 341 10.26 2.85 -8.81
N THR A 342 11.38 3.35 -9.33
CA THR A 342 12.55 2.52 -9.64
C THR A 342 13.16 1.90 -8.37
N SER A 343 13.11 2.59 -7.23
CA SER A 343 13.52 2.01 -5.93
C SER A 343 12.65 0.82 -5.54
N VAL A 344 11.34 0.91 -5.78
CA VAL A 344 10.40 -0.21 -5.57
C VAL A 344 10.70 -1.37 -6.53
N LEU A 345 10.88 -1.06 -7.81
CA LEU A 345 11.23 -2.06 -8.82
C LEU A 345 12.53 -2.78 -8.45
N GLU A 346 13.55 -2.04 -8.03
CA GLU A 346 14.85 -2.59 -7.63
C GLU A 346 14.74 -3.49 -6.38
N ALA A 347 13.94 -3.09 -5.40
CA ALA A 347 13.67 -3.92 -4.23
C ALA A 347 13.00 -5.25 -4.63
N ILE A 348 12.02 -5.22 -5.54
CA ILE A 348 11.36 -6.44 -6.05
C ILE A 348 12.32 -7.30 -6.89
N ARG A 349 13.15 -6.68 -7.72
CA ARG A 349 14.16 -7.34 -8.57
C ARG A 349 15.20 -8.10 -7.74
N THR A 350 15.64 -7.49 -6.64
CA THR A 350 16.69 -8.05 -5.75
C THR A 350 16.16 -8.90 -4.60
N ALA A 351 14.85 -8.86 -4.34
CA ALA A 351 14.21 -9.72 -3.36
C ALA A 351 14.35 -11.23 -3.71
N PRO A 352 14.27 -12.12 -2.70
CA PRO A 352 14.11 -13.55 -2.94
C PRO A 352 12.88 -13.84 -3.81
N ASP A 353 12.89 -14.99 -4.49
CA ASP A 353 11.76 -15.44 -5.31
C ASP A 353 10.43 -15.39 -4.53
N PRO A 354 9.31 -14.99 -5.18
CA PRO A 354 8.01 -14.92 -4.55
C PRO A 354 7.63 -16.25 -3.89
N HIS A 355 7.08 -16.19 -2.68
CA HIS A 355 6.64 -17.38 -1.97
C HIS A 355 5.40 -17.97 -2.66
N GLU A 356 5.41 -19.29 -2.86
CA GLU A 356 4.30 -19.98 -3.51
C GLU A 356 3.16 -20.17 -2.52
N ILE A 357 1.96 -19.71 -2.89
CA ILE A 357 0.76 -19.88 -2.07
C ILE A 357 0.30 -21.35 -2.18
N GLY A 358 0.09 -22.00 -1.04
CA GLY A 358 -0.35 -23.40 -0.98
C GLY A 358 -1.69 -23.62 -1.69
N ALA A 359 -1.83 -24.75 -2.38
CA ALA A 359 -3.02 -25.08 -3.17
C ALA A 359 -4.31 -25.13 -2.34
N GLU A 360 -4.21 -25.40 -1.04
CA GLU A 360 -5.31 -25.35 -0.08
C GLU A 360 -5.89 -23.94 0.12
N HIS A 361 -5.14 -22.90 -0.23
CA HIS A 361 -5.55 -21.49 -0.16
C HIS A 361 -5.98 -20.90 -1.51
N ILE A 362 -5.99 -21.72 -2.56
CA ILE A 362 -6.31 -21.29 -3.93
C ILE A 362 -7.49 -22.12 -4.46
N SER A 363 -8.46 -21.46 -5.10
CA SER A 363 -9.39 -22.11 -6.03
C SER A 363 -9.00 -21.76 -7.47
N TRP A 364 -9.15 -22.71 -8.40
CA TRP A 364 -8.98 -22.43 -9.81
C TRP A 364 -10.36 -22.32 -10.48
N GLU A 365 -10.55 -21.27 -11.25
CA GLU A 365 -11.79 -20.98 -11.97
C GLU A 365 -11.49 -20.84 -13.47
N GLY A 366 -12.45 -21.22 -14.31
CA GLY A 366 -12.31 -21.25 -15.77
C GLY A 366 -11.49 -22.44 -16.30
N ASP A 367 -11.43 -22.55 -17.64
CA ASP A 367 -10.77 -23.65 -18.36
C ASP A 367 -9.71 -23.13 -19.34
N GLY A 368 -8.75 -23.99 -19.71
CA GLY A 368 -7.77 -23.69 -20.77
C GLY A 368 -6.98 -22.40 -20.53
N ASP A 369 -7.08 -21.45 -21.46
CA ASP A 369 -6.42 -20.14 -21.37
C ASP A 369 -7.18 -19.15 -20.49
N ASP A 370 -8.46 -19.38 -20.21
CA ASP A 370 -9.27 -18.55 -19.31
C ASP A 370 -9.11 -18.96 -17.84
N ALA A 371 -8.52 -20.13 -17.59
CA ALA A 371 -8.26 -20.61 -16.24
C ALA A 371 -7.39 -19.63 -15.43
N HIS A 372 -7.80 -19.30 -14.21
CA HIS A 372 -7.11 -18.39 -13.29
C HIS A 372 -7.23 -18.86 -11.84
N PRO A 373 -6.22 -18.60 -11.00
CA PRO A 373 -6.28 -18.85 -9.56
C PRO A 373 -6.99 -17.69 -8.85
N VAL A 374 -7.75 -18.04 -7.81
CA VAL A 374 -8.39 -17.13 -6.87
C VAL A 374 -7.83 -17.45 -5.48
N VAL A 375 -7.20 -16.47 -4.84
CA VAL A 375 -6.69 -16.60 -3.47
C VAL A 375 -7.83 -16.34 -2.48
N LYS A 376 -8.07 -17.27 -1.57
CA LYS A 376 -9.17 -17.18 -0.59
C LYS A 376 -9.01 -15.96 0.32
N GLY A 377 -10.08 -15.17 0.45
CA GLY A 377 -10.13 -13.98 1.31
C GLY A 377 -9.22 -12.83 0.88
N ILE A 378 -8.67 -12.85 -0.35
CA ILE A 378 -7.69 -11.84 -0.77
C ILE A 378 -8.20 -10.39 -0.74
N PRO A 379 -9.48 -10.07 -1.05
CA PRO A 379 -9.98 -8.70 -0.93
C PRO A 379 -9.91 -8.17 0.50
N GLU A 380 -10.38 -8.96 1.46
CA GLU A 380 -10.39 -8.60 2.89
C GLU A 380 -8.96 -8.49 3.43
N LEU A 381 -8.06 -9.38 3.01
CA LEU A 381 -6.65 -9.34 3.39
C LEU A 381 -5.94 -8.09 2.88
N ILE A 382 -6.18 -7.67 1.62
CA ILE A 382 -5.61 -6.43 1.07
C ILE A 382 -6.17 -5.20 1.81
N GLN A 383 -7.48 -5.18 2.09
CA GLN A 383 -8.08 -4.08 2.83
C GLN A 383 -7.54 -3.99 4.26
N ARG A 384 -7.32 -5.15 4.92
CA ARG A 384 -6.71 -5.26 6.24
C ARG A 384 -5.27 -4.75 6.22
N ALA A 385 -4.46 -5.15 5.24
CA ALA A 385 -3.09 -4.68 5.04
C ALA A 385 -3.04 -3.16 4.86
N ALA A 386 -3.93 -2.60 4.04
CA ALA A 386 -4.06 -1.17 3.82
C ALA A 386 -4.38 -0.40 5.11
N LYS A 387 -5.40 -0.81 5.86
CA LYS A 387 -5.80 -0.14 7.11
C LYS A 387 -4.76 -0.29 8.23
N ALA A 388 -4.18 -1.48 8.35
CA ALA A 388 -3.15 -1.79 9.35
C ALA A 388 -1.78 -1.19 9.00
N GLN A 389 -1.58 -0.81 7.72
CA GLN A 389 -0.29 -0.50 7.13
C GLN A 389 0.78 -1.57 7.36
N ALA A 390 0.35 -2.82 7.23
CA ALA A 390 1.13 -4.01 7.52
C ALA A 390 1.25 -4.92 6.28
N THR A 391 2.31 -5.72 6.23
CA THR A 391 2.45 -6.76 5.19
C THR A 391 1.63 -8.01 5.52
N PHE A 392 1.46 -8.94 4.58
CA PHE A 392 0.75 -10.20 4.85
C PHE A 392 1.46 -11.06 5.92
N SER A 393 2.80 -11.02 5.93
CA SER A 393 3.64 -11.65 6.94
C SER A 393 3.40 -11.05 8.33
N GLU A 394 3.33 -9.73 8.45
CA GLU A 394 3.04 -9.03 9.71
C GLU A 394 1.60 -9.28 10.19
N LEU A 395 0.65 -9.41 9.26
CA LEU A 395 -0.73 -9.79 9.58
C LEU A 395 -0.89 -11.26 10.00
N GLY A 396 0.13 -12.10 9.81
CA GLY A 396 0.08 -13.53 10.15
C GLY A 396 -0.84 -14.33 9.23
N VAL A 397 -0.95 -13.95 7.95
CA VAL A 397 -1.75 -14.68 6.95
C VAL A 397 -1.21 -16.12 6.80
N PRO A 398 -2.06 -17.16 6.70
CA PRO A 398 -1.62 -18.57 6.79
C PRO A 398 -0.57 -18.98 5.76
N TRP A 399 -0.76 -18.52 4.53
CA TRP A 399 0.13 -18.80 3.39
C TRP A 399 1.25 -17.77 3.26
N ALA A 400 1.28 -16.76 4.13
CA ALA A 400 2.34 -15.77 4.10
C ALA A 400 3.63 -16.32 4.71
N ARG A 401 4.74 -15.64 4.41
CA ARG A 401 6.01 -15.93 5.08
C ARG A 401 5.84 -15.66 6.57
N ARG A 402 6.15 -16.65 7.40
CA ARG A 402 6.03 -16.51 8.86
C ARG A 402 7.16 -15.63 9.39
N LEU A 403 6.82 -14.56 10.09
CA LEU A 403 7.77 -13.84 10.94
C LEU A 403 8.02 -14.67 12.20
N PRO A 404 9.28 -14.93 12.57
CA PRO A 404 9.57 -15.68 13.78
C PRO A 404 9.07 -14.90 15.00
N PRO A 405 8.35 -15.54 15.94
CA PRO A 405 8.02 -14.88 17.20
C PRO A 405 9.30 -14.67 18.01
N GLU A 406 9.27 -13.68 18.90
CA GLU A 406 10.31 -13.47 19.91
C GLU A 406 10.47 -14.70 20.82
N ARG A 407 9.36 -15.41 21.08
CA ARG A 407 9.33 -16.65 21.86
C ARG A 407 8.09 -17.48 21.54
N THR A 408 8.20 -18.80 21.66
CA THR A 408 7.06 -19.72 21.68
C THR A 408 6.75 -20.20 23.10
N PHE A 409 5.47 -20.39 23.39
CA PHE A 409 5.00 -21.10 24.58
C PHE A 409 4.61 -22.51 24.17
N ASP A 410 5.32 -23.48 24.73
CA ASP A 410 5.16 -24.89 24.37
C ASP A 410 4.65 -25.72 25.55
N ILE A 411 3.73 -26.64 25.27
CA ILE A 411 3.16 -27.60 26.22
C ILE A 411 3.22 -28.99 25.59
N ALA A 412 3.97 -29.90 26.22
CA ALA A 412 4.07 -31.31 25.78
C ALA A 412 4.41 -31.47 24.28
N GLY A 413 5.23 -30.57 23.72
CA GLY A 413 5.61 -30.58 22.29
C GLY A 413 4.64 -29.84 21.36
N HIS A 414 3.55 -29.26 21.88
CA HIS A 414 2.63 -28.41 21.14
C HIS A 414 2.90 -26.94 21.41
N THR A 415 3.12 -26.14 20.38
CA THR A 415 3.17 -24.67 20.52
C THR A 415 1.76 -24.12 20.71
N VAL A 416 1.50 -23.56 21.88
CA VAL A 416 0.19 -23.04 22.29
C VAL A 416 0.09 -21.52 22.20
N ALA A 417 1.21 -20.79 22.14
CA ALA A 417 1.21 -19.35 21.86
C ALA A 417 2.52 -18.87 21.25
N ASP A 418 2.43 -17.80 20.47
CA ASP A 418 3.55 -17.06 19.92
C ASP A 418 3.59 -15.68 20.61
N TYR A 419 4.71 -15.33 21.24
CA TYR A 419 4.92 -14.02 21.87
C TYR A 419 5.55 -13.06 20.86
N GLN A 420 4.97 -11.87 20.73
CA GLN A 420 5.40 -10.78 19.86
C GLN A 420 5.77 -9.56 20.72
N ASP A 421 6.80 -8.81 20.34
CA ASP A 421 7.20 -7.57 21.06
C ASP A 421 6.40 -6.33 20.62
N GLY A 422 5.69 -6.41 19.49
CA GLY A 422 4.93 -5.30 18.93
C GLY A 422 5.71 -4.33 18.05
N SER A 423 6.97 -4.63 17.72
CA SER A 423 7.83 -3.78 16.88
C SER A 423 7.29 -3.55 15.45
N HIS A 424 6.44 -4.47 14.97
CA HIS A 424 5.77 -4.38 13.66
C HIS A 424 4.45 -3.59 13.69
N ILE A 425 4.00 -3.14 14.86
CA ILE A 425 2.74 -2.41 15.01
C ILE A 425 2.98 -0.91 14.79
N ARG A 426 2.17 -0.29 13.93
CA ARG A 426 2.27 1.14 13.66
C ARG A 426 1.97 1.98 14.91
N ALA A 427 2.56 3.17 15.00
CA ALA A 427 2.46 4.06 16.16
C ALA A 427 1.01 4.35 16.58
N VAL A 428 0.13 4.68 15.64
CA VAL A 428 -1.29 4.98 15.93
C VAL A 428 -2.13 3.76 16.32
N SER A 429 -1.53 2.57 16.34
CA SER A 429 -2.10 1.34 16.88
C SER A 429 -1.49 0.96 18.25
N SER A 430 -0.65 1.83 18.82
CA SER A 430 0.04 1.70 20.11
C SER A 430 0.85 0.41 20.24
N PRO A 431 2.08 0.34 19.68
CA PRO A 431 2.91 -0.86 19.69
C PRO A 431 3.18 -1.34 21.12
N ARG A 432 3.02 -2.64 21.34
CA ARG A 432 3.12 -3.29 22.67
C ARG A 432 3.29 -4.80 22.52
N PRO A 433 3.84 -5.51 23.52
CA PRO A 433 3.91 -6.96 23.47
C PRO A 433 2.54 -7.65 23.62
N TYR A 434 2.33 -8.72 22.86
CA TYR A 434 1.11 -9.51 22.83
C TYR A 434 1.38 -10.99 22.50
N LEU A 435 0.43 -11.86 22.81
CA LEU A 435 0.40 -13.23 22.34
C LEU A 435 -0.50 -13.34 21.12
N HIS A 436 0.06 -13.74 19.97
CA HIS A 436 -0.70 -14.18 18.81
C HIS A 436 0.17 -14.98 17.83
N PRO A 437 -0.35 -16.09 17.30
CA PRO A 437 -1.62 -16.73 17.66
C PRO A 437 -1.54 -17.53 18.97
N VAL A 438 -2.61 -17.51 19.76
CA VAL A 438 -2.86 -18.46 20.86
C VAL A 438 -3.72 -19.61 20.35
N ARG A 439 -3.41 -20.85 20.74
CA ARG A 439 -4.00 -22.07 20.19
C ARG A 439 -4.51 -23.02 21.28
N THR A 440 -5.54 -23.80 20.96
CA THR A 440 -5.90 -25.00 21.74
C THR A 440 -4.82 -26.09 21.59
N LEU A 441 -4.84 -27.14 22.42
CA LEU A 441 -3.93 -28.28 22.22
C LEU A 441 -4.14 -29.01 20.88
N ALA A 442 -5.34 -28.87 20.29
CA ALA A 442 -5.66 -29.39 18.97
C ALA A 442 -5.22 -28.45 17.81
N GLY A 443 -4.65 -27.28 18.12
CA GLY A 443 -4.14 -26.34 17.12
C GLY A 443 -5.14 -25.26 16.67
N THR A 444 -6.37 -25.26 17.16
CA THR A 444 -7.37 -24.22 16.85
C THR A 444 -6.90 -22.86 17.36
N VAL A 445 -6.75 -21.89 16.47
CA VAL A 445 -6.41 -20.51 16.84
C VAL A 445 -7.60 -19.84 17.52
N VAL A 446 -7.37 -19.25 18.69
CA VAL A 446 -8.39 -18.60 19.53
C VAL A 446 -8.08 -17.12 19.76
N THR A 447 -7.24 -16.53 18.91
CA THR A 447 -6.95 -15.08 18.92
C THR A 447 -6.92 -14.51 17.52
N ASP A 448 -7.30 -13.25 17.39
CA ASP A 448 -7.14 -12.47 16.16
C ASP A 448 -6.21 -11.27 16.36
N HIS A 449 -5.67 -10.72 15.28
CA HIS A 449 -4.57 -9.75 15.31
C HIS A 449 -4.70 -8.71 14.18
N GLN A 450 -4.95 -7.45 14.53
CA GLN A 450 -5.25 -6.38 13.56
C GLN A 450 -6.43 -6.69 12.63
N PRO A 451 -7.60 -7.09 13.16
CA PRO A 451 -8.79 -7.33 12.35
C PRO A 451 -9.29 -6.04 11.68
N LEU A 452 -10.06 -6.21 10.59
CA LEU A 452 -10.46 -5.10 9.71
C LEU A 452 -11.34 -4.03 10.40
N ASP A 453 -12.11 -4.43 11.40
CA ASP A 453 -12.94 -3.54 12.22
C ASP A 453 -12.08 -2.70 13.20
N HIS A 454 -10.97 -3.25 13.70
CA HIS A 454 -10.13 -2.63 14.72
C HIS A 454 -8.66 -3.06 14.58
N VAL A 455 -7.91 -2.42 13.67
CA VAL A 455 -6.51 -2.78 13.34
C VAL A 455 -5.48 -2.55 14.46
N TRP A 456 -5.92 -2.09 15.62
CA TRP A 456 -5.13 -1.92 16.84
C TRP A 456 -5.41 -3.00 17.91
N HIS A 457 -6.31 -3.95 17.65
CA HIS A 457 -6.54 -5.09 18.53
C HIS A 457 -5.48 -6.17 18.29
N LEU A 458 -4.73 -6.52 19.33
CA LEU A 458 -3.57 -7.41 19.26
C LEU A 458 -3.77 -8.62 20.17
N GLY A 459 -4.21 -9.74 19.62
CA GLY A 459 -4.24 -11.04 20.30
C GLY A 459 -4.67 -11.00 21.76
N VAL A 460 -3.78 -11.46 22.65
CA VAL A 460 -3.93 -11.39 24.11
C VAL A 460 -2.82 -10.53 24.71
N GLY A 461 -3.18 -9.64 25.64
CA GLY A 461 -2.20 -8.82 26.34
C GLY A 461 -2.82 -7.87 27.37
N VAL A 462 -2.04 -6.88 27.78
CA VAL A 462 -2.47 -5.78 28.66
C VAL A 462 -2.40 -4.47 27.89
N ALA A 463 -3.48 -3.69 27.91
CA ALA A 463 -3.54 -2.37 27.30
C ALA A 463 -4.53 -1.46 28.06
N LEU A 464 -4.26 -0.16 28.06
CA LEU A 464 -5.14 0.84 28.65
C LEU A 464 -5.36 1.98 27.65
N GLN A 465 -6.59 2.50 27.58
CA GLN A 465 -6.96 3.50 26.60
C GLN A 465 -6.63 4.94 27.05
N ASP A 466 -6.50 5.17 28.36
CA ASP A 466 -6.20 6.49 28.94
C ASP A 466 -5.33 6.30 30.19
N VAL A 467 -4.06 6.69 30.07
CA VAL A 467 -3.06 6.71 31.17
C VAL A 467 -2.43 8.10 31.16
N ASP A 468 -2.84 8.96 32.09
CA ASP A 468 -2.51 10.39 32.07
C ASP A 468 -2.78 11.07 30.70
N GLY A 469 -3.87 10.66 30.03
CA GLY A 469 -4.24 11.17 28.71
C GLY A 469 -3.48 10.53 27.54
N VAL A 470 -2.61 9.56 27.80
CA VAL A 470 -1.90 8.75 26.79
C VAL A 470 -2.69 7.48 26.45
N ASN A 471 -2.78 7.18 25.15
CA ASN A 471 -3.49 6.02 24.63
C ASN A 471 -2.52 4.86 24.33
N PHE A 472 -2.59 3.79 25.12
CA PHE A 472 -1.84 2.54 24.91
C PHE A 472 -2.69 1.42 24.27
N TRP A 473 -3.95 1.72 23.93
CA TRP A 473 -4.87 0.80 23.25
C TRP A 473 -4.74 0.85 21.72
N GLY A 474 -4.48 2.05 21.19
CA GLY A 474 -4.44 2.35 19.77
C GLY A 474 -5.77 2.88 19.23
N GLY A 475 -5.75 3.35 17.98
CA GLY A 475 -6.92 3.90 17.30
C GLY A 475 -7.34 5.28 17.84
N ARG A 476 -8.60 5.64 17.65
CA ARG A 476 -9.13 6.93 18.13
C ARG A 476 -9.27 6.94 19.65
N THR A 477 -9.14 8.12 20.25
CA THR A 477 -9.34 8.35 21.69
C THR A 477 -10.74 8.92 21.94
N TYR A 478 -11.54 8.27 22.79
CA TYR A 478 -12.80 8.85 23.26
C TYR A 478 -12.51 10.00 24.22
N THR A 479 -13.08 11.18 23.99
CA THR A 479 -12.93 12.31 24.90
C THR A 479 -14.28 12.79 25.41
N ARG A 480 -14.34 13.14 26.70
CA ARG A 480 -15.56 13.73 27.30
C ARG A 480 -15.98 15.01 26.58
N ALA A 481 -15.00 15.83 26.19
CA ALA A 481 -15.24 17.12 25.56
C ALA A 481 -15.91 17.00 24.19
N ALA A 482 -15.50 16.03 23.37
CA ALA A 482 -16.11 15.78 22.07
C ALA A 482 -17.38 14.92 22.17
N GLY A 483 -17.49 14.08 23.21
CA GLY A 483 -18.56 13.09 23.33
C GLY A 483 -18.44 11.92 22.36
N GLU A 484 -17.33 11.83 21.63
CA GLU A 484 -17.06 10.84 20.60
C GLU A 484 -15.57 10.45 20.56
N TYR A 485 -15.26 9.43 19.75
CA TYR A 485 -13.90 9.04 19.42
C TYR A 485 -13.29 10.05 18.47
N VAL A 486 -12.09 10.54 18.74
CA VAL A 486 -11.35 11.47 17.87
C VAL A 486 -9.91 11.00 17.71
N TRP A 487 -9.30 11.27 16.57
CA TRP A 487 -7.86 11.07 16.43
C TRP A 487 -7.12 12.16 17.23
N ARG A 488 -6.12 11.73 18.00
CA ARG A 488 -5.23 12.59 18.78
C ARG A 488 -3.80 12.10 18.60
N PRO A 489 -2.78 12.97 18.70
CA PRO A 489 -1.38 12.56 18.74
C PRO A 489 -1.01 12.10 20.16
N ASP A 490 -1.76 11.14 20.71
CA ASP A 490 -1.64 10.69 22.11
C ASP A 490 -1.22 9.22 22.26
N HIS A 491 -0.82 8.56 21.16
CA HIS A 491 -0.46 7.14 21.16
C HIS A 491 0.89 6.88 21.83
N GLY A 492 0.85 6.10 22.91
CA GLY A 492 2.04 5.59 23.58
C GLY A 492 2.51 4.23 23.03
N SER A 493 3.61 3.73 23.58
CA SER A 493 4.18 2.42 23.28
C SER A 493 4.53 1.66 24.55
N ILE A 494 4.47 0.33 24.53
CA ILE A 494 4.95 -0.52 25.62
C ILE A 494 6.16 -1.28 25.10
N VAL A 495 7.29 -1.19 25.80
CA VAL A 495 8.54 -1.82 25.39
C VAL A 495 9.12 -2.65 26.52
N ARG A 496 9.68 -3.82 26.21
CA ARG A 496 10.39 -4.64 27.19
C ARG A 496 11.74 -4.02 27.52
N THR A 497 12.00 -3.78 28.81
CA THR A 497 13.26 -3.20 29.30
C THR A 497 14.10 -4.21 30.10
N GLY A 498 13.47 -5.28 30.60
CA GLY A 498 14.14 -6.35 31.32
C GLY A 498 13.44 -7.70 31.15
N GLN A 499 14.20 -8.78 31.29
CA GLN A 499 13.67 -10.14 31.25
C GLN A 499 14.50 -11.04 32.17
N GLN A 500 13.82 -11.88 32.97
CA GLN A 500 14.45 -13.00 33.66
C GLN A 500 14.48 -14.23 32.72
N PRO A 501 15.54 -15.07 32.73
CA PRO A 501 15.59 -16.27 31.90
C PRO A 501 14.42 -17.22 32.23
N GLY A 502 13.40 -17.23 31.37
CA GLY A 502 12.24 -18.12 31.48
C GLY A 502 12.56 -19.56 31.05
N ARG A 503 11.83 -20.53 31.61
CA ARG A 503 11.90 -21.95 31.20
C ARG A 503 10.75 -22.27 30.26
N ASN A 504 11.01 -22.96 29.15
CA ASN A 504 9.95 -23.58 28.36
C ASN A 504 9.49 -24.86 29.06
N GLY A 505 8.19 -25.20 28.98
CA GLY A 505 7.64 -26.40 29.58
C GLY A 505 8.33 -27.65 29.03
N GLY A 506 8.93 -28.47 29.90
CA GLY A 506 9.76 -29.62 29.50
C GLY A 506 9.01 -30.71 28.73
N SER A 507 9.74 -31.46 27.89
CA SER A 507 9.23 -32.62 27.16
C SER A 507 8.91 -33.79 28.10
N ALA A 508 8.11 -34.74 27.62
CA ALA A 508 7.54 -35.86 28.39
C ALA A 508 8.56 -36.85 29.00
N HIS A 509 9.87 -36.63 28.89
CA HIS A 509 10.91 -37.54 29.38
C HIS A 509 11.55 -37.15 30.72
N ASP A 510 11.26 -35.96 31.27
CA ASP A 510 11.74 -35.57 32.59
C ASP A 510 10.71 -35.94 33.67
N GLY A 511 10.94 -37.08 34.33
CA GLY A 511 10.15 -37.54 35.46
C GLY A 511 10.28 -36.60 36.66
N GLY A 512 9.25 -35.77 36.90
CA GLY A 512 9.04 -35.07 38.17
C GLY A 512 8.74 -33.58 38.04
N SER A 513 7.45 -33.22 38.10
CA SER A 513 6.93 -31.91 38.52
C SER A 513 7.28 -30.64 37.69
N ARG A 514 7.71 -30.72 36.42
CA ARG A 514 8.10 -29.50 35.64
C ARG A 514 7.55 -29.42 34.21
N HIS A 515 6.22 -29.43 34.05
CA HIS A 515 5.54 -29.08 32.78
C HIS A 515 4.97 -27.66 32.76
N VAL A 516 5.48 -26.77 33.62
CA VAL A 516 5.07 -25.36 33.67
C VAL A 516 6.14 -24.54 32.96
N GLY A 517 5.74 -23.78 31.94
CA GLY A 517 6.58 -22.74 31.37
C GLY A 517 6.33 -21.40 32.04
N GLU A 518 7.36 -20.55 32.06
CA GLU A 518 7.34 -19.26 32.76
C GLU A 518 8.14 -18.21 31.98
N LEU A 519 7.63 -16.98 31.98
CA LEU A 519 8.28 -15.79 31.45
C LEU A 519 8.01 -14.61 32.39
N ALA A 520 9.05 -14.01 32.95
CA ALA A 520 8.95 -12.80 33.77
C ALA A 520 9.72 -11.64 33.11
N GLU A 521 9.08 -10.47 33.03
CA GLU A 521 9.50 -9.33 32.23
C GLU A 521 9.23 -8.01 32.96
N THR A 522 10.12 -7.04 32.74
CA THR A 522 9.90 -5.63 33.08
C THR A 522 9.64 -4.87 31.79
N LEU A 523 8.58 -4.06 31.76
CA LEU A 523 8.17 -3.27 30.61
C LEU A 523 8.06 -1.78 30.99
N SER A 524 8.36 -0.91 30.03
CA SER A 524 8.16 0.54 30.12
C SER A 524 7.02 0.97 29.22
N TRP A 525 6.05 1.68 29.78
CA TRP A 525 4.95 2.29 29.05
C TRP A 525 5.34 3.74 28.77
N ASN A 526 5.64 4.06 27.53
CA ASN A 526 6.18 5.35 27.12
C ASN A 526 5.12 6.19 26.41
N GLY A 527 5.09 7.49 26.72
CA GLY A 527 4.28 8.47 26.01
C GLY A 527 4.69 8.65 24.54
N PRO A 528 3.95 9.47 23.78
CA PRO A 528 4.24 9.74 22.36
C PRO A 528 5.62 10.39 22.14
N ASP A 529 6.16 11.06 23.16
CA ASP A 529 7.49 11.68 23.19
C ASP A 529 8.61 10.71 23.61
N GLY A 530 8.25 9.45 23.92
CA GLY A 530 9.16 8.42 24.40
C GLY A 530 9.45 8.47 25.91
N ALA A 531 8.87 9.41 26.66
CA ALA A 531 9.08 9.49 28.10
C ALA A 531 8.31 8.38 28.84
N PRO A 532 8.91 7.70 29.82
CA PRO A 532 8.22 6.65 30.57
C PRO A 532 7.13 7.23 31.47
N VAL A 533 5.94 6.63 31.42
CA VAL A 533 4.74 6.98 32.21
C VAL A 533 4.49 5.93 33.29
N LEU A 534 4.50 4.64 32.91
CA LEU A 534 4.41 3.51 33.84
C LEU A 534 5.58 2.55 33.65
N SER A 535 5.95 1.88 34.74
CA SER A 535 6.71 0.64 34.73
C SER A 535 5.76 -0.52 35.01
N GLU A 536 5.95 -1.63 34.32
CA GLU A 536 5.17 -2.85 34.50
C GLU A 536 6.08 -4.03 34.83
N GLU A 537 5.77 -4.75 35.90
CA GLU A 537 6.31 -6.08 36.17
C GLU A 537 5.26 -7.11 35.73
N ARG A 538 5.60 -7.99 34.79
CA ARG A 538 4.68 -8.96 34.18
C ARG A 538 5.25 -10.37 34.26
N SER A 539 4.42 -11.35 34.63
CA SER A 539 4.74 -12.76 34.50
C SER A 539 3.65 -13.55 33.78
N TRP A 540 4.08 -14.37 32.83
CA TRP A 540 3.28 -15.40 32.19
C TRP A 540 3.67 -16.77 32.72
N THR A 541 2.68 -17.60 33.03
CA THR A 541 2.89 -19.03 33.23
C THR A 541 1.91 -19.84 32.40
N TRP A 542 2.37 -20.98 31.87
CA TRP A 542 1.52 -21.87 31.08
C TRP A 542 1.77 -23.33 31.42
N ALA A 543 0.70 -24.10 31.54
CA ALA A 543 0.78 -25.49 31.99
C ALA A 543 -0.38 -26.34 31.45
N PRO A 544 -0.23 -27.68 31.37
CA PRO A 544 -1.34 -28.59 31.11
C PRO A 544 -2.46 -28.43 32.16
N ALA A 545 -3.71 -28.54 31.71
CA ALA A 545 -4.92 -28.50 32.54
C ALA A 545 -5.83 -29.68 32.18
N GLY A 546 -5.29 -30.89 32.26
CA GLY A 546 -5.93 -32.11 31.75
C GLY A 546 -5.34 -32.55 30.40
N SER A 547 -5.99 -33.49 29.73
CA SER A 547 -5.51 -34.06 28.46
C SER A 547 -5.90 -33.24 27.22
N THR A 548 -6.92 -32.40 27.33
CA THR A 548 -7.49 -31.64 26.20
C THR A 548 -7.45 -30.12 26.40
N ALA A 549 -7.02 -29.67 27.57
CA ALA A 549 -6.98 -28.26 27.93
C ALA A 549 -5.64 -27.88 28.56
N TRP A 550 -5.35 -26.59 28.50
CA TRP A 550 -4.18 -25.98 29.12
C TRP A 550 -4.58 -24.66 29.78
N ARG A 551 -3.75 -24.17 30.68
CA ARG A 551 -3.95 -22.94 31.44
C ARG A 551 -2.87 -21.93 31.09
N LEU A 552 -3.27 -20.71 30.81
CA LEU A 552 -2.43 -19.52 30.82
C LEU A 552 -2.73 -18.73 32.10
N THR A 553 -1.69 -18.24 32.78
CA THR A 553 -1.84 -17.31 33.89
C THR A 553 -0.97 -16.10 33.60
N LEU A 554 -1.54 -14.93 33.81
CA LEU A 554 -0.91 -13.62 33.66
C LEU A 554 -1.04 -12.90 35.00
N ASP A 555 0.10 -12.51 35.55
CA ASP A 555 0.18 -11.56 36.65
C ASP A 555 0.89 -10.31 36.13
N PHE A 556 0.36 -9.13 36.45
CA PHE A 556 1.02 -7.87 36.13
C PHE A 556 0.79 -6.83 37.22
N ALA A 557 1.78 -5.98 37.44
CA ALA A 557 1.73 -4.86 38.37
C ALA A 557 2.23 -3.59 37.68
N LEU A 558 1.41 -2.53 37.71
CA LEU A 558 1.75 -1.22 37.15
C LEU A 558 2.20 -0.28 38.28
N SER A 559 3.30 0.42 38.07
CA SER A 559 3.83 1.45 38.98
C SER A 559 4.09 2.75 38.19
N PRO A 560 3.87 3.93 38.77
CA PRO A 560 4.34 5.19 38.19
C PRO A 560 5.84 5.10 37.87
N ALA A 561 6.23 5.59 36.70
CA ALA A 561 7.66 5.64 36.33
C ALA A 561 8.43 6.75 37.07
N GLY A 562 7.73 7.71 37.69
CA GLY A 562 8.30 8.81 38.47
C GLY A 562 7.56 9.08 39.78
N ASP A 563 7.82 10.21 40.41
CA ASP A 563 7.34 10.55 41.76
C ASP A 563 5.91 11.12 41.82
N HIS A 564 5.20 11.12 40.68
CA HIS A 564 3.84 11.67 40.59
C HIS A 564 2.81 10.55 40.43
N PRO A 565 1.61 10.68 41.04
CA PRO A 565 0.52 9.75 40.78
C PRO A 565 0.12 9.75 39.30
N VAL A 566 -0.12 8.57 38.75
CA VAL A 566 -0.62 8.37 37.37
C VAL A 566 -2.12 8.06 37.42
N SER A 567 -2.91 8.77 36.63
CA SER A 567 -4.34 8.55 36.47
C SER A 567 -4.62 7.46 35.44
N LEU A 568 -5.41 6.46 35.81
CA LEU A 568 -5.90 5.43 34.89
C LEU A 568 -7.36 5.69 34.54
N GLY A 569 -7.64 5.79 33.25
CA GLY A 569 -8.96 6.05 32.69
C GLY A 569 -9.36 5.03 31.62
N SER A 570 -10.55 5.25 31.09
CA SER A 570 -11.12 4.55 29.94
C SER A 570 -12.17 5.45 29.26
N PRO A 571 -12.74 5.06 28.11
CA PRO A 571 -13.89 5.76 27.56
C PRO A 571 -15.04 5.85 28.57
N GLY A 572 -15.22 4.82 29.40
CA GLY A 572 -16.18 4.79 30.51
C GLY A 572 -16.01 5.93 31.50
N SER A 573 -14.80 6.14 32.03
CA SER A 573 -14.52 7.25 32.96
C SER A 573 -14.63 8.62 32.26
N ASN A 574 -14.41 8.65 30.94
CA ASN A 574 -14.59 9.82 30.08
C ASN A 574 -16.06 10.05 29.63
N GLY A 575 -17.02 9.24 30.09
CA GLY A 575 -18.46 9.45 29.86
C GLY A 575 -19.10 8.59 28.76
N ARG A 576 -18.35 7.71 28.10
CA ARG A 576 -18.91 6.68 27.21
C ARG A 576 -19.49 5.55 28.04
N HIS A 577 -20.81 5.54 28.25
CA HIS A 577 -21.49 4.44 28.93
C HIS A 577 -21.11 3.09 28.27
N GLN A 578 -20.83 2.07 29.10
CA GLN A 578 -20.34 0.75 28.68
C GLN A 578 -18.97 0.69 27.98
N GLY A 579 -18.19 1.78 28.00
CA GLY A 579 -16.86 1.86 27.38
C GLY A 579 -15.70 1.36 28.26
N GLY A 580 -15.77 0.11 28.75
CA GLY A 580 -14.77 -0.47 29.66
C GLY A 580 -13.50 -1.00 28.98
N TYR A 581 -12.75 -0.15 28.27
CA TYR A 581 -11.52 -0.55 27.58
C TYR A 581 -10.29 -0.35 28.48
N GLY A 582 -9.79 -1.43 29.08
CA GLY A 582 -8.57 -1.37 29.87
C GLY A 582 -8.25 -2.64 30.64
N GLY A 583 -6.95 -2.91 30.83
CA GLY A 583 -6.44 -4.06 31.57
C GLY A 583 -6.14 -5.25 30.66
N PHE A 584 -6.43 -6.46 31.15
CA PHE A 584 -6.32 -7.68 30.35
C PHE A 584 -7.33 -7.68 29.21
N PHE A 585 -6.86 -7.99 28.01
CA PHE A 585 -7.68 -8.04 26.81
C PHE A 585 -7.39 -9.32 26.02
N TRP A 586 -8.46 -9.89 25.46
CA TRP A 586 -8.42 -11.06 24.58
C TRP A 586 -9.25 -10.79 23.34
N ARG A 587 -8.61 -10.56 22.19
CA ARG A 587 -9.31 -10.46 20.90
C ARG A 587 -9.55 -11.86 20.34
N LEU A 588 -10.79 -12.33 20.39
CA LEU A 588 -11.20 -13.55 19.71
C LEU A 588 -11.29 -13.34 18.18
N PRO A 589 -11.01 -14.37 17.37
CA PRO A 589 -11.40 -14.40 15.97
C PRO A 589 -12.92 -14.54 15.87
N GLU A 590 -13.44 -14.32 14.67
CA GLU A 590 -14.83 -14.57 14.38
C GLU A 590 -15.22 -16.01 14.75
N CYS A 591 -16.35 -16.15 15.45
CA CYS A 591 -16.84 -17.45 15.91
C CYS A 591 -18.37 -17.48 15.89
N LEU A 592 -18.92 -18.69 15.74
CA LEU A 592 -20.35 -18.93 15.71
C LEU A 592 -20.84 -19.42 17.08
N GLY A 593 -22.08 -19.07 17.42
CA GLY A 593 -22.73 -19.54 18.65
C GLY A 593 -22.02 -19.07 19.92
N ALA A 594 -21.34 -17.93 19.87
CA ALA A 594 -20.66 -17.34 21.01
C ALA A 594 -21.65 -17.18 22.18
N THR A 595 -21.35 -17.83 23.30
CA THR A 595 -22.11 -17.70 24.54
C THR A 595 -21.15 -17.36 25.66
N VAL A 596 -21.57 -16.46 26.55
CA VAL A 596 -20.78 -16.00 27.69
C VAL A 596 -21.57 -16.20 28.98
N TRP A 597 -20.87 -16.53 30.06
CA TRP A 597 -21.42 -16.77 31.38
C TRP A 597 -20.56 -16.14 32.46
N ALA A 598 -21.23 -15.73 33.53
CA ALA A 598 -20.57 -15.33 34.77
C ALA A 598 -21.41 -15.75 35.99
N PRO A 599 -20.84 -15.81 37.20
CA PRO A 599 -21.63 -15.96 38.42
C PRO A 599 -22.71 -14.90 38.53
N GLY A 600 -23.96 -15.32 38.77
CA GLY A 600 -25.04 -14.42 39.14
C GLY A 600 -25.47 -14.60 40.59
N THR A 601 -26.55 -13.93 40.97
CA THR A 601 -27.09 -13.96 42.34
C THR A 601 -28.03 -15.15 42.55
N ALA A 602 -28.08 -15.66 43.78
CA ALA A 602 -29.01 -16.72 44.18
C ALA A 602 -28.96 -18.02 43.33
N GLY A 603 -27.78 -18.34 42.78
CA GLY A 603 -27.56 -19.58 42.04
C GLY A 603 -28.02 -19.55 40.58
N VAL A 604 -28.50 -18.41 40.07
CA VAL A 604 -28.79 -18.21 38.65
C VAL A 604 -27.56 -17.56 38.01
N PRO A 605 -26.85 -18.19 37.07
CA PRO A 605 -25.72 -17.58 36.38
C PRO A 605 -26.19 -16.45 35.46
N LEU A 606 -25.36 -15.42 35.30
CA LEU A 606 -25.52 -14.45 34.22
C LEU A 606 -25.20 -15.15 32.90
N ALA A 607 -25.98 -14.91 31.85
CA ALA A 607 -25.80 -15.55 30.57
C ALA A 607 -26.07 -14.59 29.42
N GLY A 608 -25.17 -14.59 28.43
CA GLY A 608 -25.23 -13.67 27.30
C GLY A 608 -24.57 -12.32 27.58
N GLU A 609 -24.22 -11.62 26.50
CA GLU A 609 -23.48 -10.36 26.56
C GLU A 609 -24.19 -9.31 27.42
N ALA A 610 -25.51 -9.15 27.23
CA ALA A 610 -26.28 -8.11 27.91
C ALA A 610 -26.26 -8.23 29.44
N ASP A 611 -26.27 -9.45 29.98
CA ASP A 611 -26.30 -9.70 31.41
C ASP A 611 -24.88 -9.71 32.02
N VAL A 612 -23.88 -10.14 31.24
CA VAL A 612 -22.49 -10.26 31.72
C VAL A 612 -21.70 -8.96 31.57
N HIS A 613 -21.97 -8.17 30.53
CA HIS A 613 -21.20 -6.95 30.23
C HIS A 613 -21.35 -5.90 31.33
N GLY A 614 -20.22 -5.42 31.83
CA GLY A 614 -20.16 -4.46 32.96
C GLY A 614 -20.35 -5.08 34.35
N SER A 615 -20.56 -6.40 34.47
CA SER A 615 -20.63 -7.08 35.76
C SER A 615 -19.24 -7.21 36.41
N VAL A 616 -19.19 -7.08 37.74
CA VAL A 616 -17.99 -7.36 38.54
C VAL A 616 -18.08 -8.78 39.08
N THR A 617 -17.33 -9.70 38.48
CA THR A 617 -17.42 -11.13 38.80
C THR A 617 -16.02 -11.75 38.94
N PRO A 618 -15.88 -12.82 39.74
CA PRO A 618 -14.58 -13.46 39.96
C PRO A 618 -14.10 -14.31 38.76
N TRP A 619 -15.00 -14.67 37.86
CA TRP A 619 -14.67 -15.37 36.62
C TRP A 619 -15.72 -15.11 35.55
N LEU A 620 -15.28 -15.24 34.30
CA LEU A 620 -16.12 -15.26 33.11
C LEU A 620 -15.74 -16.50 32.31
N ALA A 621 -16.74 -17.19 31.76
CA ALA A 621 -16.56 -18.31 30.86
C ALA A 621 -17.22 -17.98 29.53
N TRP A 622 -16.67 -18.46 28.44
CA TRP A 622 -17.28 -18.32 27.13
C TRP A 622 -17.01 -19.57 26.29
N SER A 623 -17.87 -19.81 25.30
CA SER A 623 -17.69 -20.85 24.29
C SER A 623 -18.12 -20.33 22.94
N GLY A 624 -17.48 -20.80 21.88
CA GLY A 624 -17.88 -20.56 20.51
C GLY A 624 -17.30 -21.63 19.60
N SER A 625 -17.93 -21.81 18.43
CA SER A 625 -17.39 -22.63 17.36
C SER A 625 -16.50 -21.77 16.48
N PHE A 626 -15.22 -22.09 16.46
CA PHE A 626 -14.25 -21.44 15.60
C PHE A 626 -14.15 -22.20 14.29
N GLY A 627 -13.97 -21.49 13.18
CA GLY A 627 -13.55 -22.12 11.93
C GLY A 627 -12.28 -22.93 12.16
N SER A 628 -12.09 -24.00 11.39
CA SER A 628 -10.87 -24.81 11.43
C SER A 628 -9.66 -24.02 10.90
N GLY A 629 -9.19 -23.05 11.70
CA GLY A 629 -7.92 -22.34 11.53
C GLY A 629 -7.58 -21.91 10.10
N ALA A 630 -8.20 -20.85 9.61
CA ALA A 630 -7.58 -20.00 8.60
C ALA A 630 -7.77 -18.53 9.01
N PRO A 631 -6.68 -17.79 9.31
CA PRO A 631 -6.72 -16.33 9.45
C PRO A 631 -7.22 -15.53 8.23
N ASP A 632 -7.88 -16.17 7.26
CA ASP A 632 -8.33 -15.61 5.97
C ASP A 632 -9.77 -15.08 5.99
N GLY A 633 -10.43 -15.07 7.15
CA GLY A 633 -11.79 -14.54 7.27
C GLY A 633 -12.87 -15.40 6.62
N SER A 634 -12.56 -16.64 6.20
CA SER A 634 -13.56 -17.55 5.62
C SER A 634 -14.03 -18.62 6.62
N THR A 635 -15.35 -18.77 6.76
CA THR A 635 -15.97 -19.82 7.57
C THR A 635 -15.99 -21.14 6.81
N ALA A 636 -15.00 -22.01 7.03
CA ALA A 636 -15.20 -23.45 6.87
C ALA A 636 -15.62 -24.03 8.23
N VAL A 637 -16.90 -24.37 8.35
CA VAL A 637 -17.47 -25.03 9.54
C VAL A 637 -16.82 -26.40 9.69
N GLY A 638 -16.03 -26.57 10.74
CA GLY A 638 -15.49 -27.85 11.19
C GLY A 638 -16.17 -28.31 12.46
#